data_AF-J8HRS3-F1
#
_entry.id   AF-J8HRS3-F1
#
_cell.length_a   1.000
_cell.length_b   1.000
_cell.length_c   1.000
_cell.angle_alpha   90.00
_cell.angle_beta   90.00
_cell.angle_gamma   90.00
#
_symmetry.space_group_name_H-M   'P 1'
#
loop_
_entity.id
_entity.type
_entity.pdbx_description
1 polymer ?
#
loop_
_entity_poly.entity_id
_entity_poly.type
_entity_poly.pdbx_seq_one_letter_code
_entity_poly.pdbx_strand_id
1 'polypeptide(L)'
;MNSKIKRIYVCLSAVGSFSFWKEKGFAVKKGEKGIQILVPNRTVAKFKDKEGTWKTVTKANKEEQKQIESKSVEVKPGRLYFAVGHVFDVSQTNAKGEDLPRIFPNRWLEGSVKDYKSLYKGMEAVAEKNGVKIIEPKAELGVAKGVSYTLTKEVALNPRNSELQNVKTLLHELAHAKLHTAETHMNYTAPEKEFQAEMTAYAVSSYFGIDTSEYSLGYLANWTQGKEMKDKTKLLKEVHETSIEFIETIESSLEKEKQQINEKEVRSMAKGNEKQDEKNILLVEYMSLSNTTQELVSVNHLREQADKNRAFEPVEGAEKLSDKEFIEAFNKANQEKYAVLNQDEITRPTMLIQWSENENFTGNQLIPFGEANEKMSEVISNIEKAKEEARERDDYVPYDKTRYHIAIPKEVDRDFGRMELVSMDRLDMGDGDYKTPYEQVLNEKRYLSDEVKQALRDEVVNHRNNKEIAMEKVQENTLEKSKETPNHLVTIEVLANGMQDEELARIHMMDAVTKDINYLSVWNQDKTNRDDLYVSLMEKNGNRENVYLDNILKPDLYEKVQSSIFDGRGNLSFVVYEKDVNMSLDEIVKDERYGLLVDKAEAQKDYSFNEKEVELYKEMKKEGYAPIAFLNQQIQPSKEKESTMLDKDLSRKYAA
;
A
#
# COMPACT_ATOMS: atom_id res chain seq x y z
N MET A 1 -46.52 -6.65 -12.06
CA MET A 1 -45.76 -7.75 -11.42
C MET A 1 -44.40 -7.30 -10.83
N ASN A 2 -43.82 -6.16 -11.24
CA ASN A 2 -42.45 -5.76 -10.90
C ASN A 2 -42.20 -5.15 -9.50
N SER A 3 -43.19 -4.59 -8.80
CA SER A 3 -42.93 -3.92 -7.50
C SER A 3 -42.84 -4.89 -6.32
N LYS A 4 -43.59 -6.00 -6.33
CA LYS A 4 -43.55 -7.03 -5.27
C LYS A 4 -42.30 -7.92 -5.36
N ILE A 5 -41.84 -8.22 -6.57
CA ILE A 5 -40.59 -8.98 -6.79
C ILE A 5 -39.42 -8.14 -6.27
N LYS A 6 -39.30 -6.85 -6.68
CA LYS A 6 -38.23 -5.96 -6.18
C LYS A 6 -38.17 -5.85 -4.65
N ARG A 7 -39.30 -5.93 -3.94
CA ARG A 7 -39.34 -5.82 -2.46
C ARG A 7 -38.83 -7.05 -1.71
N ILE A 8 -38.88 -8.25 -2.29
CA ILE A 8 -38.45 -9.49 -1.61
C ILE A 8 -36.92 -9.66 -1.68
N TYR A 9 -36.29 -9.26 -2.79
CA TYR A 9 -34.84 -9.44 -2.99
C TYR A 9 -33.95 -8.38 -2.32
N VAL A 10 -34.54 -7.31 -1.76
CA VAL A 10 -33.79 -6.22 -1.09
C VAL A 10 -33.30 -6.64 0.32
N CYS A 11 -33.76 -7.78 0.85
CA CYS A 11 -33.38 -8.26 2.20
C CYS A 11 -32.75 -9.67 2.20
N LEU A 12 -32.38 -10.22 1.03
CA LEU A 12 -31.73 -11.53 0.95
C LEU A 12 -30.21 -11.33 0.85
N SER A 13 -29.45 -11.97 1.73
CA SER A 13 -28.01 -11.74 1.85
C SER A 13 -27.21 -12.74 1.02
N ALA A 14 -27.63 -14.00 0.97
CA ALA A 14 -26.96 -15.02 0.15
C ALA A 14 -27.91 -16.19 -0.12
N VAL A 15 -28.15 -16.51 -1.39
CA VAL A 15 -29.15 -17.52 -1.78
C VAL A 15 -28.52 -18.68 -2.55
N GLY A 16 -28.98 -19.89 -2.25
CA GLY A 16 -28.55 -21.12 -2.90
C GLY A 16 -29.68 -22.14 -2.99
N SER A 17 -29.59 -23.07 -3.95
CA SER A 17 -30.53 -24.20 -3.98
C SER A 17 -30.29 -25.13 -2.79
N PHE A 18 -31.26 -25.98 -2.45
CA PHE A 18 -31.07 -26.98 -1.39
C PHE A 18 -29.82 -27.85 -1.64
N SER A 19 -29.59 -28.26 -2.89
CA SER A 19 -28.42 -29.05 -3.28
C SER A 19 -27.12 -28.27 -3.13
N PHE A 20 -27.10 -26.98 -3.46
CA PHE A 20 -25.93 -26.12 -3.32
C PHE A 20 -25.46 -26.03 -1.87
N TRP A 21 -26.38 -25.75 -0.94
CA TRP A 21 -26.05 -25.67 0.48
C TRP A 21 -25.50 -27.00 1.00
N LYS A 22 -26.14 -28.11 0.61
CA LYS A 22 -25.70 -29.46 0.97
C LYS A 22 -24.28 -29.76 0.47
N GLU A 23 -23.97 -29.42 -0.79
CA GLU A 23 -22.63 -29.60 -1.38
C GLU A 23 -21.56 -28.79 -0.64
N LYS A 24 -21.91 -27.59 -0.16
CA LYS A 24 -21.03 -26.72 0.62
C LYS A 24 -20.89 -27.11 2.10
N GLY A 25 -21.58 -28.17 2.53
CA GLY A 25 -21.51 -28.71 3.89
C GLY A 25 -22.56 -28.14 4.86
N PHE A 26 -23.56 -27.41 4.35
CA PHE A 26 -24.59 -26.75 5.14
C PHE A 26 -25.98 -27.35 4.90
N ALA A 27 -26.80 -27.36 5.94
CA ALA A 27 -28.16 -27.86 5.89
C ALA A 27 -29.17 -26.72 6.01
N VAL A 28 -30.21 -26.77 5.18
CA VAL A 28 -31.40 -25.93 5.37
C VAL A 28 -32.12 -26.37 6.64
N LYS A 29 -32.47 -25.41 7.51
CA LYS A 29 -33.17 -25.66 8.77
C LYS A 29 -34.52 -26.33 8.50
N LYS A 30 -34.88 -27.28 9.37
CA LYS A 30 -36.12 -28.04 9.23
C LYS A 30 -37.32 -27.10 9.35
N GLY A 31 -38.21 -27.12 8.35
CA GLY A 31 -39.44 -26.32 8.32
C GLY A 31 -39.37 -25.05 7.47
N GLU A 32 -38.18 -24.65 7.01
CA GLU A 32 -37.98 -23.49 6.14
C GLU A 32 -38.61 -23.70 4.74
N LYS A 33 -39.17 -22.62 4.18
CA LYS A 33 -39.80 -22.63 2.86
C LYS A 33 -38.89 -22.00 1.81
N GLY A 34 -38.74 -22.67 0.67
CA GLY A 34 -37.92 -22.18 -0.44
C GLY A 34 -38.55 -20.98 -1.14
N ILE A 35 -37.72 -20.01 -1.49
CA ILE A 35 -38.03 -18.82 -2.27
C ILE A 35 -38.09 -19.20 -3.75
N GLN A 36 -39.19 -18.87 -4.43
CA GLN A 36 -39.38 -19.20 -5.84
C GLN A 36 -38.66 -18.23 -6.77
N ILE A 37 -37.83 -18.77 -7.66
CA ILE A 37 -37.09 -18.02 -8.68
C ILE A 37 -37.31 -18.62 -10.07
N LEU A 38 -37.07 -17.84 -11.12
CA LEU A 38 -37.03 -18.35 -12.48
C LEU A 38 -35.59 -18.81 -12.80
N VAL A 39 -35.44 -20.11 -13.04
CA VAL A 39 -34.15 -20.73 -13.36
C VAL A 39 -34.04 -20.94 -14.88
N PRO A 40 -32.98 -20.44 -15.52
CA PRO A 40 -32.73 -20.69 -16.95
C PRO A 40 -32.36 -22.15 -17.17
N ASN A 41 -33.07 -22.81 -18.06
CA ASN A 41 -32.83 -24.17 -18.52
C ASN A 41 -32.64 -24.18 -20.03
N ARG A 42 -31.73 -25.02 -20.54
CA ARG A 42 -31.57 -25.25 -21.97
C ARG A 42 -32.10 -26.63 -22.33
N THR A 43 -32.92 -26.71 -23.37
CA THR A 43 -33.23 -28.02 -23.96
C THR A 43 -31.99 -28.59 -24.62
N VAL A 44 -31.89 -29.92 -24.71
CA VAL A 44 -30.76 -30.57 -25.39
C VAL A 44 -30.81 -30.25 -26.88
N ALA A 45 -29.67 -29.91 -27.47
CA ALA A 45 -29.55 -29.68 -28.90
C ALA A 45 -29.96 -30.93 -29.69
N LYS A 46 -30.48 -30.75 -30.90
CA LYS A 46 -30.90 -31.83 -31.79
C LYS A 46 -30.15 -31.78 -33.10
N PHE A 47 -29.80 -32.93 -33.65
CA PHE A 47 -29.24 -33.07 -34.99
C PHE A 47 -30.20 -33.87 -35.88
N LYS A 48 -30.11 -33.67 -37.18
CA LYS A 48 -30.88 -34.42 -38.17
C LYS A 48 -30.04 -35.59 -38.66
N ASP A 49 -30.54 -36.81 -38.51
CA ASP A 49 -29.85 -38.02 -38.99
C ASP A 49 -29.99 -38.20 -40.52
N LYS A 50 -29.34 -39.26 -41.05
CA LYS A 50 -29.35 -39.59 -42.49
C LYS A 50 -30.77 -39.85 -43.01
N GLU A 51 -31.68 -40.28 -42.14
CA GLU A 51 -33.09 -40.53 -42.43
C GLU A 51 -33.98 -39.26 -42.30
N GLY A 52 -33.39 -38.10 -41.94
CA GLY A 52 -34.10 -36.84 -41.82
C GLY A 52 -34.82 -36.62 -40.48
N THR A 53 -34.62 -37.50 -39.51
CA THR A 53 -35.24 -37.48 -38.17
C THR A 53 -34.41 -36.67 -37.18
N TRP A 54 -35.08 -35.87 -36.34
CA TRP A 54 -34.41 -35.08 -35.31
C TRP A 54 -34.12 -35.91 -34.05
N LYS A 55 -32.85 -36.18 -33.78
CA LYS A 55 -32.35 -36.87 -32.58
C LYS A 55 -31.63 -35.89 -31.65
N THR A 56 -31.63 -36.16 -30.34
CA THR A 56 -30.86 -35.35 -29.37
C THR A 56 -29.38 -35.67 -29.49
N VAL A 57 -28.51 -34.66 -29.39
CA VAL A 57 -27.05 -34.85 -29.49
C VAL A 57 -26.50 -35.82 -28.45
N THR A 58 -27.12 -35.93 -27.27
CA THR A 58 -26.77 -36.91 -26.22
C THR A 58 -27.03 -38.37 -26.60
N LYS A 59 -27.77 -38.62 -27.69
CA LYS A 59 -28.06 -39.95 -28.22
C LYS A 59 -27.31 -40.24 -29.53
N ALA A 60 -26.40 -39.36 -29.94
CA ALA A 60 -25.59 -39.56 -31.14
C ALA A 60 -24.62 -40.74 -30.93
N ASN A 61 -24.48 -41.59 -31.95
CA ASN A 61 -23.44 -42.60 -31.99
C ASN A 61 -22.07 -41.99 -32.41
N LYS A 62 -20.99 -42.76 -32.35
CA LYS A 62 -19.62 -42.27 -32.64
C LYS A 62 -19.45 -41.68 -34.06
N GLU A 63 -20.21 -42.17 -35.04
CA GLU A 63 -20.14 -41.66 -36.42
C GLU A 63 -20.94 -40.36 -36.58
N GLU A 64 -22.14 -40.31 -36.00
CA GLU A 64 -22.98 -39.11 -35.93
C GLU A 64 -22.29 -37.98 -35.14
N GLN A 65 -21.52 -38.31 -34.10
CA GLN A 65 -20.77 -37.33 -33.32
C GLN A 65 -19.67 -36.65 -34.15
N LYS A 66 -18.93 -37.42 -34.96
CA LYS A 66 -17.96 -36.86 -35.92
C LYS A 66 -18.62 -35.99 -36.98
N GLN A 67 -19.84 -36.34 -37.40
CA GLN A 67 -20.60 -35.54 -38.37
C GLN A 67 -21.06 -34.21 -37.76
N ILE A 68 -21.48 -34.21 -36.50
CA ILE A 68 -21.84 -33.01 -35.74
C ILE A 68 -20.62 -32.09 -35.57
N GLU A 69 -19.46 -32.63 -35.20
CA GLU A 69 -18.21 -31.88 -35.03
C GLU A 69 -17.70 -31.26 -36.34
N SER A 70 -17.79 -32.00 -37.45
CA SER A 70 -17.42 -31.54 -38.78
C SER A 70 -18.46 -30.62 -39.45
N LYS A 71 -19.57 -30.30 -38.75
CA LYS A 71 -20.70 -29.50 -39.26
C LYS A 71 -21.31 -30.05 -40.56
N SER A 72 -21.24 -31.37 -40.76
CA SER A 72 -21.75 -32.05 -41.95
C SER A 72 -23.23 -32.46 -41.84
N VAL A 73 -23.87 -32.24 -40.69
CA VAL A 73 -25.30 -32.49 -40.44
C VAL A 73 -25.98 -31.24 -39.86
N GLU A 74 -27.28 -31.09 -40.12
CA GLU A 74 -28.08 -29.97 -39.62
C GLU A 74 -28.28 -30.09 -38.11
N VAL A 75 -27.86 -29.07 -37.34
CA VAL A 75 -28.00 -29.04 -35.87
C VAL A 75 -28.89 -27.86 -35.46
N LYS A 76 -29.94 -28.18 -34.70
CA LYS A 76 -30.77 -27.20 -34.00
C LYS A 76 -30.25 -27.01 -32.58
N PRO A 77 -29.79 -25.81 -32.21
CA PRO A 77 -29.34 -25.55 -30.85
C PRO A 77 -30.49 -25.72 -29.85
N GLY A 78 -30.11 -26.03 -28.61
CA GLY A 78 -31.03 -26.04 -27.48
C GLY A 78 -31.76 -24.70 -27.33
N ARG A 79 -33.04 -24.74 -27.01
CA ARG A 79 -33.82 -23.53 -26.69
C ARG A 79 -33.69 -23.21 -25.21
N LEU A 80 -33.45 -21.94 -24.90
CA LEU A 80 -33.50 -21.41 -23.54
C LEU A 80 -34.97 -21.28 -23.13
N TYR A 81 -35.32 -21.81 -21.95
CA TYR A 81 -36.61 -21.61 -21.30
C TYR A 81 -36.39 -21.39 -19.80
N PHE A 82 -37.36 -20.80 -19.12
CA PHE A 82 -37.30 -20.56 -17.68
C PHE A 82 -38.30 -21.46 -16.96
N ALA A 83 -37.89 -22.06 -15.85
CA ALA A 83 -38.75 -22.87 -14.99
C ALA A 83 -38.71 -22.33 -13.55
N VAL A 84 -39.73 -22.62 -12.75
CA VAL A 84 -39.75 -22.23 -11.34
C VAL A 84 -38.83 -23.17 -10.54
N GLY A 85 -37.77 -22.61 -9.97
CA GLY A 85 -36.89 -23.27 -9.00
C GLY A 85 -37.07 -22.70 -7.61
N HIS A 86 -36.52 -23.38 -6.60
CA HIS A 86 -36.57 -22.94 -5.21
C HIS A 86 -35.14 -22.74 -4.67
N VAL A 87 -34.91 -21.61 -4.02
CA VAL A 87 -33.66 -21.28 -3.33
C VAL A 87 -33.93 -20.93 -1.86
N PHE A 88 -32.90 -20.99 -1.05
CA PHE A 88 -32.94 -20.71 0.38
C PHE A 88 -31.89 -19.67 0.70
N ASP A 89 -32.26 -18.68 1.51
CA ASP A 89 -31.34 -17.69 2.03
C ASP A 89 -30.44 -18.27 3.14
N VAL A 90 -29.25 -17.71 3.34
CA VAL A 90 -28.32 -18.12 4.40
C VAL A 90 -28.99 -18.17 5.77
N SER A 91 -29.88 -17.23 6.08
CA SER A 91 -30.62 -17.19 7.35
C SER A 91 -31.47 -18.45 7.59
N GLN A 92 -31.90 -19.12 6.51
CA GLN A 92 -32.67 -20.36 6.51
C GLN A 92 -31.78 -21.61 6.62
N THR A 93 -30.46 -21.44 6.74
CA THR A 93 -29.49 -22.53 6.85
C THR A 93 -28.75 -22.47 8.18
N ASN A 94 -27.91 -23.48 8.45
CA ASN A 94 -26.99 -23.49 9.59
C ASN A 94 -25.64 -22.79 9.30
N ALA A 95 -25.46 -22.18 8.14
CA ALA A 95 -24.26 -21.39 7.82
C ALA A 95 -24.26 -20.06 8.59
N LYS A 96 -23.07 -19.61 9.00
CA LYS A 96 -22.84 -18.31 9.66
C LYS A 96 -22.23 -17.30 8.69
N GLY A 97 -22.18 -16.03 9.11
CA GLY A 97 -21.57 -14.94 8.32
C GLY A 97 -20.11 -15.25 7.94
N GLU A 98 -19.34 -15.81 8.87
CA GLU A 98 -17.94 -16.22 8.67
C GLU A 98 -17.77 -17.33 7.60
N ASP A 99 -18.82 -18.11 7.32
CA ASP A 99 -18.77 -19.17 6.31
C ASP A 99 -19.01 -18.63 4.89
N LEU A 100 -19.75 -17.52 4.77
CA LEU A 100 -20.16 -16.95 3.48
C LEU A 100 -19.00 -16.63 2.53
N PRO A 101 -17.84 -16.12 2.99
CA PRO A 101 -16.69 -15.91 2.13
C PRO A 101 -16.26 -17.13 1.33
N ARG A 102 -16.23 -18.29 1.99
CA ARG A 102 -15.86 -19.58 1.38
C ARG A 102 -16.94 -20.12 0.46
N ILE A 103 -18.22 -19.85 0.77
CA ILE A 103 -19.37 -20.38 0.04
C ILE A 103 -19.65 -19.56 -1.23
N PHE A 104 -19.50 -18.23 -1.14
CA PHE A 104 -19.74 -17.26 -2.20
C PHE A 104 -18.51 -16.37 -2.41
N PRO A 105 -17.46 -16.89 -3.07
CA PRO A 105 -16.22 -16.13 -3.30
C PRO A 105 -16.44 -14.88 -4.17
N ASN A 106 -17.52 -14.82 -4.95
CA ASN A 106 -17.89 -13.66 -5.76
C ASN A 106 -18.99 -12.78 -5.10
N ARG A 107 -19.11 -12.77 -3.77
CA ARG A 107 -20.07 -11.90 -3.05
C ARG A 107 -19.81 -10.41 -3.31
N TRP A 108 -20.82 -9.57 -3.09
CA TRP A 108 -20.61 -8.12 -3.04
C TRP A 108 -19.84 -7.75 -1.78
N LEU A 109 -18.90 -6.82 -1.92
CA LEU A 109 -18.33 -6.12 -0.79
C LEU A 109 -19.37 -5.14 -0.28
N GLU A 110 -19.69 -5.21 1.00
CA GLU A 110 -20.62 -4.29 1.66
C GLU A 110 -19.82 -3.39 2.60
N GLY A 111 -20.10 -2.10 2.58
CA GLY A 111 -19.40 -1.13 3.40
C GLY A 111 -19.47 0.29 2.85
N SER A 112 -19.43 1.25 3.78
CA SER A 112 -19.20 2.67 3.47
C SER A 112 -17.70 2.96 3.45
N VAL A 113 -17.27 3.93 2.64
CA VAL A 113 -15.88 4.38 2.59
C VAL A 113 -15.82 5.80 3.15
N LYS A 114 -14.90 6.04 4.10
CA LYS A 114 -14.71 7.38 4.63
C LYS A 114 -14.26 8.33 3.51
N ASP A 115 -14.84 9.53 3.46
CA ASP A 115 -14.55 10.55 2.44
C ASP A 115 -14.72 10.03 1.00
N TYR A 116 -15.65 9.07 0.82
CA TYR A 116 -15.91 8.39 -0.45
C TYR A 116 -16.01 9.35 -1.64
N LYS A 117 -16.66 10.52 -1.48
CA LYS A 117 -16.79 11.50 -2.56
C LYS A 117 -15.44 12.05 -3.04
N SER A 118 -14.57 12.41 -2.11
CA SER A 118 -13.23 12.95 -2.41
C SER A 118 -12.34 11.87 -3.03
N LEU A 119 -12.38 10.66 -2.47
CA LEU A 119 -11.66 9.52 -3.06
C LEU A 119 -12.19 9.17 -4.46
N TYR A 120 -13.50 9.17 -4.64
CA TYR A 120 -14.14 8.91 -5.93
C TYR A 120 -13.74 9.94 -6.98
N LYS A 121 -13.68 11.21 -6.59
CA LYS A 121 -13.16 12.29 -7.44
C LYS A 121 -11.67 12.12 -7.76
N GLY A 122 -10.88 11.57 -6.84
CA GLY A 122 -9.51 11.13 -7.13
C GLY A 122 -9.47 10.05 -8.21
N MET A 123 -10.34 9.05 -8.14
CA MET A 123 -10.45 8.00 -9.18
C MET A 123 -10.96 8.57 -10.52
N GLU A 124 -11.84 9.58 -10.50
CA GLU A 124 -12.23 10.32 -11.70
C GLU A 124 -11.04 11.06 -12.32
N ALA A 125 -10.16 11.65 -11.51
CA ALA A 125 -8.92 12.28 -11.99
C ALA A 125 -7.96 11.25 -12.61
N VAL A 126 -7.89 10.03 -12.06
CA VAL A 126 -7.15 8.91 -12.68
C VAL A 126 -7.73 8.58 -14.06
N ALA A 127 -9.06 8.48 -14.17
CA ALA A 127 -9.73 8.22 -15.44
C ALA A 127 -9.41 9.32 -16.47
N GLU A 128 -9.53 10.59 -16.08
CA GLU A 128 -9.24 11.75 -16.92
C GLU A 128 -7.79 11.76 -17.41
N LYS A 129 -6.82 11.58 -16.49
CA LYS A 129 -5.38 11.52 -16.81
C LYS A 129 -5.06 10.43 -17.84
N ASN A 130 -5.80 9.32 -17.79
CA ASN A 130 -5.63 8.17 -18.68
C ASN A 130 -6.49 8.22 -19.95
N GLY A 131 -7.26 9.30 -20.15
CA GLY A 131 -8.18 9.44 -21.28
C GLY A 131 -9.29 8.39 -21.28
N VAL A 132 -9.67 7.92 -20.10
CA VAL A 132 -10.74 6.94 -19.87
C VAL A 132 -12.01 7.67 -19.41
N LYS A 133 -13.16 7.25 -19.94
CA LYS A 133 -14.47 7.80 -19.55
C LYS A 133 -15.21 6.87 -18.61
N ILE A 134 -15.66 7.40 -17.48
CA ILE A 134 -16.59 6.69 -16.59
C ILE A 134 -18.01 6.97 -17.11
N ILE A 135 -18.74 5.93 -17.50
CA ILE A 135 -20.07 6.02 -18.10
C ILE A 135 -21.09 5.17 -17.33
N GLU A 136 -22.38 5.41 -17.59
CA GLU A 136 -23.41 4.44 -17.23
C GLU A 136 -23.24 3.14 -18.04
N PRO A 137 -23.54 1.97 -17.44
CA PRO A 137 -23.39 0.70 -18.13
C PRO A 137 -24.31 0.61 -19.36
N LYS A 138 -23.76 0.17 -20.50
CA LYS A 138 -24.47 0.08 -21.79
C LYS A 138 -25.63 -0.94 -21.77
N ALA A 139 -25.62 -1.85 -20.80
CA ALA A 139 -26.66 -2.83 -20.53
C ALA A 139 -26.65 -3.21 -19.05
N GLU A 140 -27.72 -3.83 -18.56
CA GLU A 140 -27.78 -4.37 -17.19
C GLU A 140 -26.63 -5.38 -16.95
N LEU A 141 -25.79 -5.10 -15.96
CA LEU A 141 -24.58 -5.88 -15.66
C LEU A 141 -24.87 -7.16 -14.84
N GLY A 142 -26.06 -7.29 -14.27
CA GLY A 142 -26.46 -8.49 -13.53
C GLY A 142 -25.57 -8.71 -12.30
N VAL A 143 -24.78 -9.79 -12.32
CA VAL A 143 -23.84 -10.16 -11.23
C VAL A 143 -22.46 -9.51 -11.35
N ALA A 144 -22.14 -8.90 -12.49
CA ALA A 144 -20.87 -8.21 -12.68
C ALA A 144 -20.88 -6.88 -11.91
N LYS A 145 -19.81 -6.60 -11.15
CA LYS A 145 -19.70 -5.38 -10.33
C LYS A 145 -19.26 -4.16 -11.14
N GLY A 146 -18.58 -4.39 -12.25
CA GLY A 146 -18.13 -3.37 -13.18
C GLY A 146 -17.79 -3.99 -14.54
N VAL A 147 -17.44 -3.14 -15.49
CA VAL A 147 -16.95 -3.54 -16.80
C VAL A 147 -16.06 -2.47 -17.40
N SER A 148 -14.94 -2.90 -17.98
CA SER A 148 -14.06 -2.10 -18.81
C SER A 148 -14.31 -2.39 -20.30
N TYR A 149 -14.79 -1.39 -21.02
CA TYR A 149 -14.89 -1.39 -22.49
C TYR A 149 -13.57 -0.89 -23.08
N THR A 150 -12.50 -1.69 -22.94
CA THR A 150 -11.12 -1.29 -23.25
C THR A 150 -10.94 -0.74 -24.67
N LEU A 151 -11.67 -1.29 -25.66
CA LEU A 151 -11.63 -0.82 -27.05
C LEU A 151 -12.14 0.61 -27.25
N THR A 152 -13.01 1.10 -26.36
CA THR A 152 -13.55 2.46 -26.41
C THR A 152 -13.04 3.36 -25.28
N LYS A 153 -12.10 2.88 -24.46
CA LYS A 153 -11.58 3.56 -23.26
C LYS A 153 -12.71 4.05 -22.35
N GLU A 154 -13.68 3.19 -22.09
CA GLU A 154 -14.80 3.48 -21.20
C GLU A 154 -14.88 2.44 -20.10
N VAL A 155 -15.27 2.86 -18.90
CA VAL A 155 -15.54 1.96 -17.76
C VAL A 155 -16.92 2.26 -17.20
N ALA A 156 -17.59 1.25 -16.66
CA ALA A 156 -18.88 1.40 -16.01
C ALA A 156 -18.97 0.55 -14.74
N LEU A 157 -19.63 1.09 -13.73
CA LEU A 157 -19.91 0.40 -12.47
C LEU A 157 -21.35 -0.11 -12.45
N ASN A 158 -21.58 -1.18 -11.69
CA ASN A 158 -22.93 -1.66 -11.43
C ASN A 158 -23.64 -0.72 -10.43
N PRO A 159 -24.83 -0.18 -10.76
CA PRO A 159 -25.58 0.71 -9.86
C PRO A 159 -25.98 0.09 -8.53
N ARG A 160 -25.84 -1.24 -8.35
CA ARG A 160 -26.12 -1.96 -7.10
C ARG A 160 -24.94 -2.01 -6.13
N ASN A 161 -23.77 -1.52 -6.52
CA ASN A 161 -22.58 -1.55 -5.68
C ASN A 161 -22.71 -0.66 -4.44
N SER A 162 -22.15 -1.12 -3.32
CA SER A 162 -21.82 -0.29 -2.15
C SER A 162 -20.65 0.66 -2.47
N GLU A 163 -20.35 1.60 -1.57
CA GLU A 163 -19.18 2.48 -1.71
C GLU A 163 -17.87 1.70 -1.74
N LEU A 164 -17.70 0.71 -0.84
CA LEU A 164 -16.52 -0.15 -0.80
C LEU A 164 -16.36 -0.95 -2.10
N GLN A 165 -17.47 -1.50 -2.62
CA GLN A 165 -17.45 -2.22 -3.89
C GLN A 165 -17.12 -1.27 -5.06
N ASN A 166 -17.63 -0.04 -5.05
CA ASN A 166 -17.34 0.94 -6.10
C ASN A 166 -15.87 1.31 -6.14
N VAL A 167 -15.23 1.57 -4.99
CA VAL A 167 -13.79 1.89 -4.95
C VAL A 167 -12.97 0.74 -5.54
N LYS A 168 -13.14 -0.46 -4.98
CA LYS A 168 -12.41 -1.66 -5.43
C LYS A 168 -12.61 -1.89 -6.92
N THR A 169 -13.86 -1.86 -7.38
CA THR A 169 -14.19 -2.19 -8.77
C THR A 169 -13.72 -1.09 -9.71
N LEU A 170 -13.88 0.19 -9.38
CA LEU A 170 -13.47 1.25 -10.28
C LEU A 170 -11.96 1.24 -10.51
N LEU A 171 -11.16 1.07 -9.45
CA LEU A 171 -9.71 0.92 -9.57
C LEU A 171 -9.32 -0.27 -10.46
N HIS A 172 -10.04 -1.39 -10.33
CA HIS A 172 -9.84 -2.58 -11.17
C HIS A 172 -10.17 -2.29 -12.65
N GLU A 173 -11.34 -1.71 -12.95
CA GLU A 173 -11.74 -1.41 -14.33
C GLU A 173 -10.84 -0.34 -14.96
N LEU A 174 -10.38 0.65 -14.18
CA LEU A 174 -9.41 1.66 -14.61
C LEU A 174 -8.05 1.04 -14.91
N ALA A 175 -7.58 0.09 -14.09
CA ALA A 175 -6.35 -0.64 -14.36
C ALA A 175 -6.46 -1.44 -15.67
N HIS A 176 -7.60 -2.10 -15.93
CA HIS A 176 -7.87 -2.72 -17.24
C HIS A 176 -7.84 -1.71 -18.38
N ALA A 177 -8.51 -0.57 -18.22
CA ALA A 177 -8.58 0.46 -19.26
C ALA A 177 -7.21 1.09 -19.57
N LYS A 178 -6.33 1.17 -18.57
CA LYS A 178 -4.96 1.66 -18.68
C LYS A 178 -4.03 0.64 -19.34
N LEU A 179 -3.99 -0.59 -18.81
CA LEU A 179 -3.00 -1.59 -19.19
C LEU A 179 -3.38 -2.37 -20.46
N HIS A 180 -4.68 -2.56 -20.73
CA HIS A 180 -5.19 -3.49 -21.74
C HIS A 180 -5.97 -2.78 -22.85
N THR A 181 -5.36 -1.77 -23.44
CA THR A 181 -5.92 -0.97 -24.54
C THR A 181 -6.11 -1.80 -25.81
N ALA A 182 -6.70 -1.21 -26.86
CA ALA A 182 -6.85 -1.88 -28.15
C ALA A 182 -5.51 -2.40 -28.72
N GLU A 183 -4.40 -1.71 -28.40
CA GLU A 183 -3.05 -2.04 -28.85
C GLU A 183 -2.39 -3.12 -27.99
N THR A 184 -2.59 -3.11 -26.67
CA THR A 184 -1.87 -3.98 -25.73
C THR A 184 -2.65 -5.21 -25.30
N HIS A 185 -3.99 -5.22 -25.44
CA HIS A 185 -4.85 -6.29 -24.94
C HIS A 185 -4.48 -7.69 -25.42
N MET A 186 -3.96 -7.81 -26.66
CA MET A 186 -3.57 -9.08 -27.28
C MET A 186 -2.19 -9.58 -26.80
N ASN A 187 -1.42 -8.74 -26.10
CA ASN A 187 -0.11 -9.09 -25.56
C ASN A 187 -0.20 -9.95 -24.29
N TYR A 188 -1.36 -9.94 -23.62
CA TYR A 188 -1.58 -10.61 -22.34
C TYR A 188 -2.71 -11.63 -22.43
N THR A 189 -2.50 -12.76 -21.77
CA THR A 189 -3.53 -13.76 -21.54
C THR A 189 -4.60 -13.23 -20.57
N ALA A 190 -5.80 -13.81 -20.57
CA ALA A 190 -6.85 -13.38 -19.63
C ALA A 190 -6.40 -13.45 -18.15
N PRO A 191 -5.71 -14.52 -17.68
CA PRO A 191 -5.19 -14.55 -16.31
C PRO A 191 -4.20 -13.44 -15.97
N GLU A 192 -3.30 -13.10 -16.90
CA GLU A 192 -2.33 -12.01 -16.72
C GLU A 192 -3.04 -10.66 -16.59
N LYS A 193 -4.05 -10.41 -17.44
CA LYS A 193 -4.83 -9.17 -17.39
C LYS A 193 -5.56 -8.99 -16.06
N GLU A 194 -6.25 -10.04 -15.61
CA GLU A 194 -6.98 -10.04 -14.34
C GLU A 194 -6.02 -9.91 -13.15
N PHE A 195 -4.87 -10.59 -13.19
CA PHE A 195 -3.84 -10.46 -12.16
C PHE A 195 -3.37 -9.01 -12.01
N GLN A 196 -3.04 -8.36 -13.13
CA GLN A 196 -2.55 -6.98 -13.08
C GLN A 196 -3.61 -6.00 -12.59
N ALA A 197 -4.84 -6.12 -13.10
CA ALA A 197 -5.93 -5.23 -12.69
C ALA A 197 -6.29 -5.42 -11.21
N GLU A 198 -6.38 -6.66 -10.73
CA GLU A 198 -6.72 -6.97 -9.34
C GLU A 198 -5.59 -6.58 -8.37
N MET A 199 -4.33 -6.85 -8.70
CA MET A 199 -3.18 -6.44 -7.87
C MET A 199 -3.07 -4.92 -7.78
N THR A 200 -3.28 -4.21 -8.88
CA THR A 200 -3.27 -2.73 -8.90
C THR A 200 -4.38 -2.19 -8.01
N ALA A 201 -5.60 -2.70 -8.17
CA ALA A 201 -6.74 -2.27 -7.35
C ALA A 201 -6.52 -2.53 -5.85
N TYR A 202 -5.95 -3.69 -5.51
CA TYR A 202 -5.60 -4.04 -4.14
C TYR A 202 -4.53 -3.10 -3.57
N ALA A 203 -3.43 -2.87 -4.29
CA ALA A 203 -2.32 -2.02 -3.84
C ALA A 203 -2.79 -0.58 -3.59
N VAL A 204 -3.54 0.00 -4.53
CA VAL A 204 -4.09 1.36 -4.40
C VAL A 204 -5.12 1.43 -3.26
N SER A 205 -6.01 0.44 -3.14
CA SER A 205 -6.99 0.42 -2.04
C SER A 205 -6.30 0.32 -0.66
N SER A 206 -5.30 -0.55 -0.54
CA SER A 206 -4.52 -0.73 0.68
C SER A 206 -3.79 0.55 1.08
N TYR A 207 -3.24 1.29 0.11
CA TYR A 207 -2.56 2.56 0.36
C TYR A 207 -3.49 3.59 1.02
N PHE A 208 -4.76 3.67 0.58
CA PHE A 208 -5.76 4.57 1.17
C PHE A 208 -6.49 3.96 2.40
N GLY A 209 -5.95 2.89 2.99
CA GLY A 209 -6.51 2.26 4.20
C GLY A 209 -7.83 1.51 3.97
N ILE A 210 -8.10 1.09 2.73
CA ILE A 210 -9.32 0.37 2.35
C ILE A 210 -9.01 -1.12 2.23
N ASP A 211 -9.42 -1.89 3.24
CA ASP A 211 -9.20 -3.32 3.26
C ASP A 211 -10.09 -4.05 2.24
N THR A 212 -9.44 -4.63 1.23
CA THR A 212 -10.03 -5.49 0.21
C THR A 212 -9.38 -6.89 0.18
N SER A 213 -8.50 -7.18 1.15
CA SER A 213 -7.60 -8.33 1.18
C SER A 213 -8.34 -9.67 1.14
N GLU A 214 -9.41 -9.80 1.94
CA GLU A 214 -10.23 -11.01 2.05
C GLU A 214 -10.84 -11.44 0.70
N TYR A 215 -11.06 -10.48 -0.21
CA TYR A 215 -11.63 -10.71 -1.53
C TYR A 215 -10.55 -10.84 -2.61
N SER A 216 -9.61 -9.90 -2.66
CA SER A 216 -8.61 -9.83 -3.74
C SER A 216 -7.61 -10.98 -3.68
N LEU A 217 -7.16 -11.40 -2.50
CA LEU A 217 -6.18 -12.49 -2.36
C LEU A 217 -6.77 -13.85 -2.77
N GLY A 218 -8.03 -14.13 -2.38
CA GLY A 218 -8.74 -15.34 -2.80
C GLY A 218 -9.10 -15.35 -4.29
N TYR A 219 -9.38 -14.19 -4.87
CA TYR A 219 -9.65 -14.05 -6.30
C TYR A 219 -8.38 -14.20 -7.14
N LEU A 220 -7.27 -13.59 -6.71
CA LEU A 220 -5.94 -13.74 -7.32
C LEU A 220 -5.49 -15.21 -7.37
N ALA A 221 -5.66 -15.95 -6.28
CA ALA A 221 -5.35 -17.38 -6.23
C ALA A 221 -6.09 -18.18 -7.32
N ASN A 222 -7.37 -17.88 -7.60
CA ASN A 222 -8.12 -18.54 -8.68
C ASN A 222 -7.59 -18.19 -10.09
N TRP A 223 -6.98 -17.02 -10.26
CA TRP A 223 -6.43 -16.60 -11.54
C TRP A 223 -5.03 -17.17 -11.77
N THR A 224 -4.23 -17.34 -10.73
CA THR A 224 -2.83 -17.77 -10.82
C THR A 224 -2.63 -19.27 -10.63
N GLN A 225 -3.51 -19.97 -9.91
CA GLN A 225 -3.33 -21.39 -9.60
C GLN A 225 -3.41 -22.28 -10.86
N GLY A 226 -2.32 -22.99 -11.15
CA GLY A 226 -2.21 -23.93 -12.27
C GLY A 226 -2.16 -23.27 -13.65
N LYS A 227 -1.92 -21.96 -13.73
CA LYS A 227 -1.77 -21.22 -15.00
C LYS A 227 -0.37 -20.64 -15.11
N GLU A 228 0.24 -20.83 -16.27
CA GLU A 228 1.58 -20.32 -16.56
C GLU A 228 1.52 -18.81 -16.82
N MET A 229 2.29 -18.03 -16.04
CA MET A 229 2.53 -16.61 -16.24
C MET A 229 3.92 -16.48 -16.86
N LYS A 230 4.02 -16.10 -18.13
CA LYS A 230 5.28 -16.23 -18.88
C LYS A 230 6.37 -15.27 -18.43
N ASP A 231 5.98 -14.07 -18.01
CA ASP A 231 6.90 -12.98 -17.62
C ASP A 231 6.39 -12.26 -16.37
N LYS A 232 6.53 -12.91 -15.22
CA LYS A 232 6.02 -12.40 -13.93
C LYS A 232 6.65 -11.06 -13.55
N THR A 233 7.93 -10.87 -13.83
CA THR A 233 8.67 -9.64 -13.52
C THR A 233 8.07 -8.46 -14.27
N LYS A 234 7.80 -8.62 -15.57
CA LYS A 234 7.11 -7.59 -16.36
C LYS A 234 5.72 -7.27 -15.81
N LEU A 235 4.92 -8.29 -15.48
CA LEU A 235 3.57 -8.09 -14.96
C LEU A 235 3.57 -7.33 -13.64
N LEU A 236 4.48 -7.66 -12.72
CA LEU A 236 4.64 -6.98 -11.43
C LEU A 236 5.13 -5.55 -11.59
N LYS A 237 6.06 -5.31 -12.52
CA LYS A 237 6.51 -3.94 -12.85
C LYS A 237 5.36 -3.07 -13.36
N GLU A 238 4.55 -3.59 -14.27
CA GLU A 238 3.38 -2.88 -14.82
C GLU A 238 2.31 -2.61 -13.75
N VAL A 239 2.09 -3.55 -12.81
CA VAL A 239 1.25 -3.34 -11.63
C VAL A 239 1.79 -2.20 -10.77
N HIS A 240 3.09 -2.21 -10.48
CA HIS A 240 3.74 -1.22 -9.63
C HIS A 240 3.65 0.19 -10.23
N GLU A 241 4.04 0.34 -11.50
CA GLU A 241 4.00 1.62 -12.22
C GLU A 241 2.57 2.17 -12.28
N THR A 242 1.59 1.31 -12.56
CA THR A 242 0.17 1.72 -12.59
C THR A 242 -0.32 2.13 -11.20
N SER A 243 0.09 1.41 -10.16
CA SER A 243 -0.32 1.70 -8.77
C SER A 243 0.23 3.05 -8.30
N ILE A 244 1.51 3.34 -8.55
CA ILE A 244 2.11 4.65 -8.23
C ILE A 244 1.36 5.76 -8.97
N GLU A 245 1.14 5.61 -10.27
CA GLU A 245 0.46 6.64 -11.06
C GLU A 245 -0.94 6.93 -10.51
N PHE A 246 -1.67 5.90 -10.10
CA PHE A 246 -3.01 6.04 -9.53
C PHE A 246 -2.96 6.74 -8.17
N ILE A 247 -2.05 6.32 -7.28
CA ILE A 247 -1.87 6.91 -5.95
C ILE A 247 -1.55 8.41 -6.07
N GLU A 248 -0.49 8.77 -6.80
CA GLU A 248 -0.05 10.16 -6.96
C GLU A 248 -1.16 11.05 -7.54
N THR A 249 -1.95 10.51 -8.48
CA THR A 249 -3.04 11.25 -9.11
C THR A 249 -4.20 11.48 -8.13
N ILE A 250 -4.54 10.47 -7.33
CA ILE A 250 -5.57 10.57 -6.29
C ILE A 250 -5.10 11.57 -5.22
N GLU A 251 -3.88 11.45 -4.71
CA GLU A 251 -3.31 12.36 -3.71
C GLU A 251 -3.32 13.82 -4.19
N SER A 252 -2.82 14.08 -5.39
CA SER A 252 -2.84 15.44 -5.97
C SER A 252 -4.26 16.00 -6.08
N SER A 253 -5.26 15.16 -6.37
CA SER A 253 -6.66 15.56 -6.42
C SER A 253 -7.18 15.94 -5.02
N LEU A 254 -6.84 15.14 -4.00
CA LEU A 254 -7.21 15.38 -2.61
C LEU A 254 -6.56 16.65 -2.04
N GLU A 255 -5.28 16.90 -2.33
CA GLU A 255 -4.56 18.11 -1.92
C GLU A 255 -5.18 19.38 -2.51
N LYS A 256 -5.51 19.37 -3.81
CA LYS A 256 -6.18 20.50 -4.48
C LYS A 256 -7.55 20.79 -3.87
N GLU A 257 -8.28 19.75 -3.47
CA GLU A 257 -9.57 19.92 -2.81
C GLU A 257 -9.41 20.55 -1.41
N LYS A 258 -8.42 20.10 -0.64
CA LYS A 258 -8.06 20.70 0.66
C LYS A 258 -7.66 22.18 0.53
N GLN A 259 -6.81 22.52 -0.44
CA GLN A 259 -6.40 23.91 -0.70
C GLN A 259 -7.59 24.80 -1.07
N GLN A 260 -8.51 24.33 -1.92
CA GLN A 260 -9.70 25.11 -2.30
C GLN A 260 -10.70 25.31 -1.16
N ILE A 261 -10.80 24.35 -0.23
CA ILE A 261 -11.59 24.50 0.99
C ILE A 261 -10.96 25.56 1.88
N ASN A 262 -9.63 25.47 2.10
CA ASN A 262 -8.87 26.45 2.89
C ASN A 262 -8.99 27.87 2.31
N GLU A 263 -8.87 28.04 0.99
CA GLU A 263 -9.03 29.35 0.33
C GLU A 263 -10.44 29.93 0.48
N LYS A 264 -11.47 29.08 0.43
CA LYS A 264 -12.87 29.51 0.63
C LYS A 264 -13.13 29.91 2.08
N GLU A 265 -12.55 29.20 3.04
CA GLU A 265 -12.63 29.54 4.46
C GLU A 265 -11.91 30.86 4.76
N VAL A 266 -10.68 31.03 4.28
CA VAL A 266 -9.91 32.29 4.41
C VAL A 266 -10.67 33.47 3.77
N ARG A 267 -11.29 33.26 2.61
CA ARG A 267 -12.08 34.31 1.94
C ARG A 267 -13.42 34.61 2.64
N SER A 268 -13.97 33.64 3.38
CA SER A 268 -15.15 33.85 4.22
C SER A 268 -14.81 34.64 5.49
N MET A 269 -13.63 34.41 6.07
CA MET A 269 -13.10 35.16 7.21
C MET A 269 -12.81 36.63 6.85
N ALA A 270 -12.32 36.90 5.63
CA ALA A 270 -12.06 38.26 5.15
C ALA A 270 -13.33 39.13 4.93
N LYS A 271 -14.54 38.56 5.05
CA LYS A 271 -15.81 39.27 4.80
C LYS A 271 -16.70 39.45 6.04
N GLY A 272 -16.31 38.94 7.21
CA GLY A 272 -17.08 39.08 8.45
C GLY A 272 -16.52 40.15 9.38
N ASN A 273 -17.08 41.36 9.33
CA ASN A 273 -16.95 42.35 10.41
C ASN A 273 -17.99 42.01 11.50
N GLU A 274 -17.69 41.06 12.39
CA GLU A 274 -18.37 40.91 13.68
C GLU A 274 -17.33 40.72 14.78
N LYS A 275 -17.60 41.33 15.94
CA LYS A 275 -16.69 41.55 17.08
C LYS A 275 -15.72 40.38 17.33
N GLN A 276 -14.42 40.67 17.25
CA GLN A 276 -13.34 39.73 17.55
C GLN A 276 -13.43 39.27 19.02
N ASP A 277 -13.95 38.08 19.24
CA ASP A 277 -13.30 37.15 20.15
C ASP A 277 -12.20 36.47 19.33
N GLU A 278 -10.93 36.73 19.63
CA GLU A 278 -9.81 36.07 18.95
C GLU A 278 -9.97 34.55 19.12
N LYS A 279 -10.13 33.83 18.01
CA LYS A 279 -10.20 32.38 18.00
C LYS A 279 -8.80 31.82 18.31
N ASN A 280 -8.50 31.66 19.59
CA ASN A 280 -7.17 31.32 20.09
C ASN A 280 -7.05 29.87 20.59
N ILE A 281 -8.15 29.10 20.59
CA ILE A 281 -8.13 27.70 20.98
C ILE A 281 -8.45 26.77 19.80
N LEU A 282 -7.69 25.69 19.71
CA LEU A 282 -7.90 24.61 18.76
C LEU A 282 -8.73 23.51 19.46
N LEU A 283 -9.99 23.37 19.06
CA LEU A 283 -10.85 22.26 19.46
C LEU A 283 -10.55 21.07 18.56
N VAL A 284 -10.17 19.96 19.17
CA VAL A 284 -9.79 18.71 18.53
C VAL A 284 -10.86 17.68 18.87
N GLU A 285 -11.44 17.03 17.87
CA GLU A 285 -12.38 15.93 18.06
C GLU A 285 -11.75 14.63 17.55
N TYR A 286 -11.64 13.68 18.46
CA TYR A 286 -11.11 12.35 18.23
C TYR A 286 -12.16 11.46 17.57
N MET A 287 -11.92 11.06 16.33
CA MET A 287 -12.78 10.14 15.60
C MET A 287 -12.20 8.71 15.58
N SER A 288 -12.92 7.79 14.92
CA SER A 288 -12.46 6.41 14.73
C SER A 288 -11.26 6.32 13.77
N LEU A 289 -10.33 5.40 14.07
CA LEU A 289 -9.17 4.99 13.23
C LEU A 289 -8.32 6.16 12.67
N SER A 290 -7.38 6.67 13.47
CA SER A 290 -6.40 7.77 13.23
C SER A 290 -6.96 9.11 12.72
N ASN A 291 -8.27 9.22 12.54
CA ASN A 291 -8.92 10.43 12.10
C ASN A 291 -9.21 11.40 13.24
N THR A 292 -8.84 12.66 13.02
CA THR A 292 -9.05 13.75 13.97
C THR A 292 -9.50 14.97 13.19
N THR A 293 -10.56 15.63 13.67
CA THR A 293 -10.98 16.92 13.16
C THR A 293 -10.47 18.02 14.08
N GLN A 294 -10.15 19.18 13.51
CA GLN A 294 -9.69 20.34 14.28
C GLN A 294 -10.45 21.59 13.83
N GLU A 295 -10.91 22.36 14.80
CA GLU A 295 -11.63 23.62 14.58
C GLU A 295 -11.05 24.73 15.45
N LEU A 296 -10.82 25.90 14.86
CA LEU A 296 -10.40 27.08 15.60
C LEU A 296 -11.62 27.83 16.13
N VAL A 297 -11.72 27.92 17.45
CA VAL A 297 -12.86 28.53 18.18
C VAL A 297 -12.35 29.51 19.24
N SER A 298 -13.26 30.30 19.82
CA SER A 298 -12.97 31.09 21.03
C SER A 298 -13.41 30.34 22.27
N VAL A 299 -12.82 30.67 23.42
CA VAL A 299 -13.20 30.06 24.71
C VAL A 299 -14.68 30.32 25.02
N ASN A 300 -15.18 31.53 24.75
CA ASN A 300 -16.60 31.88 24.92
C ASN A 300 -17.52 31.01 24.05
N HIS A 301 -17.13 30.77 22.80
CA HIS A 301 -17.90 29.91 21.91
C HIS A 301 -17.97 28.48 22.43
N LEU A 302 -16.85 27.94 22.92
CA LEU A 302 -16.80 26.60 23.51
C LEU A 302 -17.65 26.50 24.78
N ARG A 303 -17.61 27.51 25.67
CA ARG A 303 -18.46 27.59 26.87
C ARG A 303 -19.95 27.55 26.49
N GLU A 304 -20.36 28.38 25.53
CA GLU A 304 -21.75 28.40 25.08
C GLU A 304 -22.19 27.07 24.46
N GLN A 305 -21.32 26.39 23.71
CA GLN A 305 -21.65 25.09 23.13
C GLN A 305 -21.72 24.00 24.19
N ALA A 306 -20.83 23.99 25.18
CA ALA A 306 -20.86 23.05 26.30
C ALA A 306 -22.16 23.15 27.11
N ASP A 307 -22.73 24.36 27.25
CA ASP A 307 -23.97 24.57 27.98
C ASP A 307 -25.23 24.23 27.16
N LYS A 308 -25.18 24.41 25.83
CA LYS A 308 -26.37 24.28 24.94
C LYS A 308 -26.48 22.92 24.27
N ASN A 309 -25.36 22.25 24.00
CA ASN A 309 -25.30 21.07 23.15
C ASN A 309 -25.02 19.81 23.98
N ARG A 310 -25.82 18.74 23.82
CA ARG A 310 -25.60 17.45 24.49
C ARG A 310 -24.39 16.66 23.94
N ALA A 311 -23.58 17.29 23.10
CA ALA A 311 -22.41 16.68 22.47
C ALA A 311 -21.21 16.62 23.43
N PHE A 312 -21.15 17.51 24.43
CA PHE A 312 -20.09 17.58 25.42
C PHE A 312 -20.60 17.13 26.80
N GLU A 313 -19.69 16.56 27.59
CA GLU A 313 -19.88 16.39 29.02
C GLU A 313 -19.80 17.76 29.70
N PRO A 314 -20.75 18.07 30.60
CA PRO A 314 -20.84 19.40 31.21
C PRO A 314 -19.67 19.66 32.16
N VAL A 315 -19.19 20.90 32.17
CA VAL A 315 -18.15 21.36 33.10
C VAL A 315 -18.83 22.04 34.30
N GLU A 316 -18.72 21.46 35.49
CA GLU A 316 -19.32 22.03 36.70
C GLU A 316 -18.77 23.43 37.01
N GLY A 317 -19.68 24.40 37.14
CA GLY A 317 -19.31 25.78 37.49
C GLY A 317 -18.57 26.54 36.37
N ALA A 318 -18.71 26.12 35.11
CA ALA A 318 -18.04 26.72 33.95
C ALA A 318 -18.04 28.26 33.97
N GLU A 319 -19.18 28.90 34.24
CA GLU A 319 -19.32 30.37 34.28
C GLU A 319 -18.41 31.11 35.30
N LYS A 320 -17.87 30.39 36.29
CA LYS A 320 -17.02 30.95 37.36
C LYS A 320 -15.54 30.64 37.19
N LEU A 321 -15.18 29.75 36.25
CA LEU A 321 -13.80 29.35 35.99
C LEU A 321 -13.13 30.37 35.06
N SER A 322 -11.85 30.68 35.31
CA SER A 322 -11.03 31.36 34.31
C SER A 322 -10.91 30.54 33.02
N ASP A 323 -10.49 31.14 31.91
CA ASP A 323 -10.39 30.43 30.63
C ASP A 323 -9.46 29.22 30.68
N LYS A 324 -8.35 29.36 31.40
CA LYS A 324 -7.42 28.24 31.62
C LYS A 324 -8.05 27.12 32.45
N GLU A 325 -8.66 27.46 33.59
CA GLU A 325 -9.33 26.48 34.46
C GLU A 325 -10.49 25.78 33.74
N PHE A 326 -11.22 26.51 32.89
CA PHE A 326 -12.28 25.95 32.07
C PHE A 326 -11.75 24.97 31.03
N ILE A 327 -10.68 25.31 30.30
CA ILE A 327 -10.05 24.41 29.31
C ILE A 327 -9.55 23.14 29.99
N GLU A 328 -8.87 23.24 31.13
CA GLU A 328 -8.39 22.09 31.90
C GLU A 328 -9.55 21.20 32.36
N ALA A 329 -10.62 21.79 32.89
CA ALA A 329 -11.80 21.05 33.32
C ALA A 329 -12.56 20.42 32.14
N PHE A 330 -12.66 21.12 31.01
CA PHE A 330 -13.25 20.62 29.77
C PHE A 330 -12.47 19.42 29.23
N ASN A 331 -11.15 19.54 29.12
CA ASN A 331 -10.27 18.45 28.65
C ASN A 331 -10.38 17.22 29.55
N LYS A 332 -10.54 17.40 30.86
CA LYS A 332 -10.73 16.30 31.80
C LYS A 332 -12.10 15.64 31.64
N ALA A 333 -13.17 16.43 31.50
CA ALA A 333 -14.53 15.92 31.36
C ALA A 333 -14.77 15.23 30.00
N ASN A 334 -14.10 15.70 28.95
CA ASN A 334 -14.35 15.29 27.57
C ASN A 334 -13.21 14.45 26.95
N GLN A 335 -12.26 13.97 27.76
CA GLN A 335 -11.03 13.29 27.31
C GLN A 335 -11.22 12.08 26.39
N GLU A 336 -12.38 11.43 26.41
CA GLU A 336 -12.65 10.29 25.52
C GLU A 336 -12.82 10.71 24.05
N LYS A 337 -13.26 11.95 23.80
CA LYS A 337 -13.67 12.40 22.46
C LYS A 337 -13.09 13.74 22.03
N TYR A 338 -12.66 14.58 22.95
CA TYR A 338 -12.23 15.94 22.63
C TYR A 338 -10.98 16.35 23.39
N ALA A 339 -10.17 17.20 22.75
CA ALA A 339 -9.12 17.99 23.39
C ALA A 339 -9.20 19.44 22.94
N VAL A 340 -8.72 20.34 23.79
CA VAL A 340 -8.67 21.77 23.55
C VAL A 340 -7.26 22.24 23.86
N LEU A 341 -6.64 22.86 22.86
CA LEU A 341 -5.27 23.38 22.96
C LEU A 341 -5.30 24.89 22.79
N ASN A 342 -4.65 25.60 23.70
CA ASN A 342 -4.48 27.05 23.59
C ASN A 342 -3.25 27.35 22.71
N GLN A 343 -3.46 28.03 21.58
CA GLN A 343 -2.38 28.34 20.64
C GLN A 343 -1.28 29.20 21.26
N ASP A 344 -1.61 30.05 22.23
CA ASP A 344 -0.63 30.95 22.84
C ASP A 344 0.21 30.25 23.93
N GLU A 345 -0.22 29.06 24.38
CA GLU A 345 0.54 28.24 25.33
C GLU A 345 1.48 27.25 24.63
N ILE A 346 1.13 26.81 23.42
CA ILE A 346 1.97 25.91 22.61
C ILE A 346 2.97 26.71 21.79
N THR A 347 4.17 26.89 22.33
CA THR A 347 5.26 27.68 21.70
C THR A 347 6.34 26.82 21.03
N ARG A 348 6.24 25.50 21.17
CA ARG A 348 7.17 24.49 20.64
C ARG A 348 6.40 23.22 20.27
N PRO A 349 6.93 22.34 19.40
CA PRO A 349 6.27 21.09 19.08
C PRO A 349 5.92 20.30 20.34
N THR A 350 4.64 19.96 20.49
CA THR A 350 4.10 19.36 21.71
C THR A 350 3.25 18.14 21.35
N MET A 351 3.50 17.03 22.01
CA MET A 351 2.70 15.81 21.86
C MET A 351 1.41 15.91 22.67
N LEU A 352 0.29 15.63 22.03
CA LEU A 352 -1.02 15.46 22.64
C LEU A 352 -1.35 13.97 22.68
N ILE A 353 -1.45 13.38 23.87
CA ILE A 353 -1.87 11.99 24.04
C ILE A 353 -3.39 11.90 23.86
N GLN A 354 -3.85 11.14 22.87
CA GLN A 354 -5.27 10.84 22.74
C GLN A 354 -5.67 9.75 23.74
N TRP A 355 -4.92 8.64 23.77
CA TRP A 355 -5.09 7.56 24.74
C TRP A 355 -3.83 6.68 24.78
N SER A 356 -3.62 5.98 25.90
CA SER A 356 -2.53 5.01 26.05
C SER A 356 -2.97 3.84 26.95
N GLU A 357 -2.49 2.63 26.67
CA GLU A 357 -2.56 1.47 27.57
C GLU A 357 -1.48 1.53 28.66
N ASN A 358 -0.44 2.36 28.49
CA ASN A 358 0.62 2.52 29.47
C ASN A 358 0.27 3.59 30.51
N GLU A 359 0.45 3.25 31.79
CA GLU A 359 0.07 4.10 32.92
C GLU A 359 0.84 5.43 33.04
N ASN A 360 1.98 5.57 32.35
CA ASN A 360 2.75 6.82 32.34
C ASN A 360 2.11 7.92 31.50
N PHE A 361 1.12 7.58 30.66
CA PHE A 361 0.46 8.51 29.75
C PHE A 361 -1.04 8.55 30.01
N THR A 362 -1.60 9.75 30.06
CA THR A 362 -3.02 9.98 30.31
C THR A 362 -3.67 10.67 29.10
N GLY A 363 -4.97 10.43 28.89
CA GLY A 363 -5.72 11.09 27.82
C GLY A 363 -5.67 12.61 27.96
N ASN A 364 -5.53 13.31 26.83
CA ASN A 364 -5.34 14.76 26.71
C ASN A 364 -4.08 15.33 27.38
N GLN A 365 -3.13 14.48 27.76
CA GLN A 365 -1.86 14.97 28.28
C GLN A 365 -1.06 15.66 27.19
N LEU A 366 -0.59 16.88 27.48
CA LEU A 366 0.32 17.64 26.65
C LEU A 366 1.74 17.50 27.18
N ILE A 367 2.66 17.04 26.35
CA ILE A 367 4.06 16.80 26.71
C ILE A 367 4.94 17.41 25.61
N PRO A 368 5.91 18.29 25.92
CA PRO A 368 6.86 18.78 24.92
C PRO A 368 7.49 17.62 24.15
N PHE A 369 7.61 17.75 22.83
CA PHE A 369 7.89 16.60 21.96
C PHE A 369 9.20 15.87 22.33
N GLY A 370 10.25 16.61 22.69
CA GLY A 370 11.53 16.01 23.10
C GLY A 370 11.41 15.16 24.37
N GLU A 371 10.63 15.62 25.36
CA GLU A 371 10.36 14.89 26.60
C GLU A 371 9.48 13.66 26.35
N ALA A 372 8.44 13.81 25.52
CA ALA A 372 7.56 12.72 25.14
C ALA A 372 8.33 11.61 24.41
N ASN A 373 9.23 12.00 23.51
CA ASN A 373 10.07 11.11 22.75
C ASN A 373 10.95 10.24 23.67
N GLU A 374 11.58 10.83 24.68
CA GLU A 374 12.41 10.10 25.63
C GLU A 374 11.56 9.20 26.54
N LYS A 375 10.47 9.71 27.12
CA LYS A 375 9.57 8.92 27.98
C LYS A 375 9.03 7.67 27.26
N MET A 376 8.58 7.83 26.01
CA MET A 376 8.09 6.70 25.23
C MET A 376 9.23 5.75 24.84
N SER A 377 10.42 6.26 24.52
CA SER A 377 11.60 5.41 24.27
C SER A 377 12.00 4.58 25.50
N GLU A 378 11.91 5.15 26.70
CA GLU A 378 12.18 4.41 27.95
C GLU A 378 11.14 3.30 28.17
N VAL A 379 9.86 3.59 27.94
CA VAL A 379 8.78 2.59 28.00
C VAL A 379 9.02 1.46 27.00
N ILE A 380 9.32 1.79 25.73
CA ILE A 380 9.63 0.81 24.68
C ILE A 380 10.80 -0.08 25.11
N SER A 381 11.90 0.52 25.56
CA SER A 381 13.08 -0.23 26.01
C SER A 381 12.80 -1.14 27.21
N ASN A 382 11.98 -0.69 28.16
CA ASN A 382 11.59 -1.50 29.32
C ASN A 382 10.72 -2.70 28.89
N ILE A 383 9.78 -2.51 27.96
CA ILE A 383 8.93 -3.60 27.42
C ILE A 383 9.80 -4.60 26.64
N GLU A 384 10.73 -4.12 25.81
CA GLU A 384 11.66 -4.97 25.07
C GLU A 384 12.52 -5.83 26.01
N LYS A 385 13.08 -5.22 27.07
CA LYS A 385 13.85 -5.94 28.07
C LYS A 385 13.00 -6.98 28.82
N ALA A 386 11.79 -6.62 29.22
CA ALA A 386 10.88 -7.55 29.87
C ALA A 386 10.49 -8.73 28.96
N LYS A 387 10.34 -8.50 27.65
CA LYS A 387 10.11 -9.54 26.65
C LYS A 387 11.30 -10.49 26.53
N GLU A 388 12.52 -9.97 26.54
CA GLU A 388 13.74 -10.79 26.51
C GLU A 388 13.83 -11.70 27.75
N GLU A 389 13.62 -11.14 28.94
CA GLU A 389 13.60 -11.90 30.21
C GLU A 389 12.42 -12.91 30.32
N ALA A 390 11.31 -12.65 29.63
CA ALA A 390 10.16 -13.55 29.58
C ALA A 390 10.35 -14.69 28.59
N ARG A 391 11.04 -14.45 27.46
CA ARG A 391 11.43 -15.51 26.50
C ARG A 391 12.29 -16.59 27.15
N GLU A 392 13.17 -16.23 28.08
CA GLU A 392 13.95 -17.20 28.85
C GLU A 392 13.10 -18.10 29.77
N ARG A 393 11.85 -17.68 30.05
CA ARG A 393 10.91 -18.35 30.96
C ARG A 393 9.68 -18.92 30.24
N ASP A 394 9.63 -18.87 28.91
CA ASP A 394 8.46 -19.25 28.08
C ASP A 394 7.17 -18.46 28.42
N ASP A 395 7.34 -17.22 28.87
CA ASP A 395 6.26 -16.30 29.23
C ASP A 395 6.04 -15.23 28.14
N TYR A 396 4.81 -14.71 28.05
CA TYR A 396 4.42 -13.67 27.09
C TYR A 396 4.24 -12.31 27.77
N VAL A 397 4.90 -11.28 27.24
CA VAL A 397 4.71 -9.88 27.64
C VAL A 397 4.02 -9.13 26.48
N PRO A 398 2.83 -8.54 26.69
CA PRO A 398 2.15 -7.75 25.67
C PRO A 398 2.89 -6.44 25.38
N TYR A 399 2.54 -5.78 24.28
CA TYR A 399 2.94 -4.39 23.99
C TYR A 399 1.85 -3.42 24.45
N ASP A 400 2.27 -2.21 24.79
CA ASP A 400 1.34 -1.14 25.18
C ASP A 400 1.02 -0.26 23.99
N LYS A 401 -0.28 -0.04 23.74
CA LYS A 401 -0.71 0.77 22.60
C LYS A 401 -0.93 2.21 23.00
N THR A 402 -0.44 3.15 22.20
CA THR A 402 -0.62 4.59 22.41
C THR A 402 -1.06 5.26 21.11
N ARG A 403 -2.02 6.17 21.19
CA ARG A 403 -2.34 7.09 20.10
C ARG A 403 -2.08 8.52 20.56
N TYR A 404 -1.37 9.26 19.74
CA TYR A 404 -1.00 10.64 20.01
C TYR A 404 -1.04 11.48 18.73
N HIS A 405 -1.01 12.78 18.94
CA HIS A 405 -0.92 13.80 17.90
C HIS A 405 0.22 14.75 18.24
N ILE A 406 0.66 15.54 17.26
CA ILE A 406 1.72 16.53 17.47
C ILE A 406 1.18 17.90 17.10
N ALA A 407 1.08 18.77 18.09
CA ALA A 407 0.76 20.18 17.89
C ALA A 407 2.02 20.91 17.45
N ILE A 408 1.99 21.40 16.21
CA ILE A 408 3.02 22.24 15.61
C ILE A 408 2.60 23.70 15.79
N PRO A 409 3.39 24.52 16.50
CA PRO A 409 3.04 25.90 16.78
C PRO A 409 3.09 26.77 15.51
N LYS A 410 2.32 27.85 15.51
CA LYS A 410 2.16 28.77 14.36
C LYS A 410 3.47 29.44 13.92
N GLU A 411 4.47 29.48 14.81
CA GLU A 411 5.78 30.08 14.56
C GLU A 411 6.75 29.15 13.82
N VAL A 412 6.51 27.84 13.83
CA VAL A 412 7.39 26.83 13.22
C VAL A 412 7.11 26.71 11.72
N ASP A 413 5.84 26.65 11.32
CA ASP A 413 5.47 26.59 9.91
C ASP A 413 4.85 27.92 9.45
N ARG A 414 5.65 28.69 8.71
CA ARG A 414 5.33 30.07 8.30
C ARG A 414 4.23 30.15 7.25
N ASP A 415 3.91 29.04 6.59
CA ASP A 415 2.95 29.01 5.49
C ASP A 415 1.50 28.94 5.99
N PHE A 416 1.27 28.52 7.24
CA PHE A 416 -0.07 28.29 7.78
C PHE A 416 -0.62 29.46 8.62
N GLY A 417 0.25 30.22 9.29
CA GLY A 417 -0.14 31.33 10.18
C GLY A 417 -0.99 30.93 11.39
N ARG A 418 -1.12 29.63 11.68
CA ARG A 418 -1.88 29.05 12.80
C ARG A 418 -1.25 27.72 13.27
N MET A 419 -1.58 27.29 14.49
CA MET A 419 -1.16 25.98 15.02
C MET A 419 -1.83 24.84 14.24
N GLU A 420 -1.07 23.81 13.92
CA GLU A 420 -1.54 22.61 13.19
C GLU A 420 -1.36 21.37 14.06
N LEU A 421 -2.32 20.44 13.99
CA LEU A 421 -2.21 19.14 14.62
C LEU A 421 -1.86 18.05 13.58
N VAL A 422 -0.71 17.42 13.74
CA VAL A 422 -0.28 16.26 12.94
C VAL A 422 -0.74 14.98 13.63
N SER A 423 -1.68 14.26 13.02
CA SER A 423 -2.17 12.98 13.55
C SER A 423 -1.31 11.81 13.14
N MET A 424 -0.88 11.01 14.12
CA MET A 424 -0.04 9.83 13.94
C MET A 424 -0.87 8.54 13.92
N ASP A 425 -0.36 7.49 13.27
CA ASP A 425 -0.92 6.16 13.48
C ASP A 425 -0.60 5.63 14.89
N ARG A 426 -1.28 4.55 15.27
CA ARG A 426 -1.17 3.99 16.62
C ARG A 426 0.26 3.46 16.82
N LEU A 427 0.92 3.92 17.87
CA LEU A 427 2.23 3.44 18.29
C LEU A 427 2.05 2.24 19.22
N ASP A 428 2.49 1.06 18.78
CA ASP A 428 2.48 -0.16 19.58
C ASP A 428 3.85 -0.31 20.27
N MET A 429 3.97 0.22 21.50
CA MET A 429 5.25 0.34 22.19
C MET A 429 5.87 -1.03 22.51
N GLY A 430 7.02 -1.29 21.89
CA GLY A 430 7.77 -2.54 22.04
C GLY A 430 7.35 -3.64 21.07
N ASP A 431 6.58 -3.35 20.02
CA ASP A 431 6.32 -4.28 18.90
C ASP A 431 7.53 -4.48 17.97
N GLY A 432 8.46 -3.52 17.99
CA GLY A 432 9.69 -3.49 17.20
C GLY A 432 9.60 -2.66 15.91
N ASP A 433 8.46 -2.02 15.62
CA ASP A 433 8.29 -1.19 14.42
C ASP A 433 8.93 0.18 14.57
N TYR A 434 8.84 0.80 15.77
CA TYR A 434 9.48 2.08 16.08
C TYR A 434 10.09 2.08 17.48
N LYS A 435 11.30 2.64 17.61
CA LYS A 435 11.97 2.81 18.92
C LYS A 435 11.62 4.11 19.60
N THR A 436 11.20 5.11 18.82
CA THR A 436 10.86 6.44 19.33
C THR A 436 9.73 7.07 18.52
N PRO A 437 8.93 7.97 19.13
CA PRO A 437 7.97 8.80 18.39
C PRO A 437 8.60 9.60 17.25
N TYR A 438 9.82 10.13 17.42
CA TYR A 438 10.51 10.87 16.37
C TYR A 438 10.79 10.01 15.13
N GLU A 439 11.20 8.76 15.32
CA GLU A 439 11.38 7.79 14.22
C GLU A 439 10.06 7.50 13.50
N GLN A 440 8.96 7.35 14.24
CA GLN A 440 7.63 7.15 13.66
C GLN A 440 7.21 8.35 12.80
N VAL A 441 7.43 9.58 13.28
CA VAL A 441 7.08 10.81 12.54
C VAL A 441 7.82 10.90 11.22
N LEU A 442 9.13 10.66 11.21
CA LEU A 442 9.92 10.71 9.99
C LEU A 442 9.48 9.65 8.97
N ASN A 443 9.04 8.48 9.45
CA ASN A 443 8.60 7.39 8.60
C ASN A 443 7.19 7.61 8.02
N GLU A 444 6.22 7.97 8.86
CA GLU A 444 4.82 8.11 8.47
C GLU A 444 4.51 9.45 7.80
N LYS A 445 5.18 10.52 8.22
CA LYS A 445 4.85 11.91 7.83
C LYS A 445 5.96 12.53 7.00
N ARG A 446 6.41 11.81 5.98
CA ARG A 446 7.48 12.24 5.06
C ARG A 446 7.19 13.57 4.36
N TYR A 447 5.91 13.91 4.21
CA TYR A 447 5.44 15.16 3.61
C TYR A 447 5.66 16.40 4.49
N LEU A 448 5.99 16.25 5.78
CA LEU A 448 6.25 17.41 6.64
C LEU A 448 7.41 18.25 6.08
N SER A 449 7.26 19.57 6.21
CA SER A 449 8.27 20.55 5.78
C SER A 449 9.59 20.33 6.52
N ASP A 450 10.69 20.74 5.89
CA ASP A 450 12.02 20.62 6.48
C ASP A 450 12.13 21.45 7.77
N GLU A 451 11.42 22.57 7.84
CA GLU A 451 11.29 23.42 9.03
C GLU A 451 10.65 22.66 10.20
N VAL A 452 9.55 21.94 9.94
CA VAL A 452 8.86 21.14 10.97
C VAL A 452 9.74 19.96 11.42
N LYS A 453 10.35 19.24 10.48
CA LYS A 453 11.29 18.14 10.80
C LYS A 453 12.47 18.64 11.63
N GLN A 454 13.03 19.80 11.28
CA GLN A 454 14.12 20.41 12.04
C GLN A 454 13.68 20.81 13.44
N ALA A 455 12.50 21.41 13.61
CA ALA A 455 11.97 21.77 14.91
C ALA A 455 11.77 20.55 15.83
N LEU A 456 11.24 19.44 15.28
CA LEU A 456 11.10 18.17 16.01
C LEU A 456 12.45 17.56 16.38
N ARG A 457 13.44 17.64 15.49
CA ARG A 457 14.80 17.20 15.78
C ARG A 457 15.43 18.00 16.91
N ASP A 458 15.29 19.32 16.86
CA ASP A 458 15.85 20.24 17.86
C ASP A 458 15.21 19.99 19.21
N GLU A 459 13.91 19.69 19.27
CA GLU A 459 13.22 19.25 20.48
C GLU A 459 13.90 18.03 21.14
N VAL A 460 14.16 16.99 20.35
CA VAL A 460 14.79 15.75 20.84
C VAL A 460 16.23 16.00 21.29
N VAL A 461 17.01 16.73 20.49
CA VAL A 461 18.42 17.01 20.81
C VAL A 461 18.56 17.92 22.03
N ASN A 462 17.77 18.99 22.11
CA ASN A 462 17.84 19.94 23.23
C ASN A 462 17.41 19.29 24.54
N HIS A 463 16.40 18.41 24.52
CA HIS A 463 16.00 17.69 25.72
C HIS A 463 17.12 16.76 26.23
N ARG A 464 17.78 16.04 25.32
CA ARG A 464 18.93 15.17 25.63
C ARG A 464 20.13 15.95 26.18
N ASN A 465 20.49 17.07 25.54
CA ASN A 465 21.64 17.89 25.94
C ASN A 465 21.44 18.60 27.29
N ASN A 466 20.21 18.98 27.65
CA ASN A 466 19.92 19.56 28.95
C ASN A 466 20.06 18.56 30.12
N LYS A 467 20.07 17.25 29.85
CA LYS A 467 20.37 16.18 30.83
C LYS A 467 21.88 15.88 30.95
N GLU A 468 22.69 16.14 29.92
CA GLU A 468 24.12 15.79 29.85
C GLU A 468 25.08 16.69 30.66
N ILE A 469 24.59 17.61 31.51
CA ILE A 469 25.46 18.38 32.45
C ILE A 469 25.90 17.54 33.67
N ALA A 470 25.48 16.28 33.79
CA ALA A 470 26.00 15.35 34.80
C ALA A 470 26.86 14.23 34.15
N MET A 471 28.17 14.35 34.35
CA MET A 471 29.28 13.41 34.06
C MET A 471 30.08 13.63 32.77
N GLU A 472 31.40 13.58 32.97
CA GLU A 472 32.47 14.21 32.18
C GLU A 472 32.92 13.43 30.92
N LYS A 473 33.12 14.24 29.86
CA LYS A 473 34.24 14.30 28.89
C LYS A 473 34.70 13.08 28.07
N VAL A 474 35.06 13.48 26.84
CA VAL A 474 35.90 12.87 25.80
C VAL A 474 35.07 12.02 24.82
N GLN A 475 34.95 12.32 23.52
CA GLN A 475 35.87 12.96 22.57
C GLN A 475 35.08 13.55 21.39
N GLU A 476 35.51 14.69 20.86
CA GLU A 476 35.07 15.23 19.57
C GLU A 476 35.14 14.14 18.49
N ASN A 477 34.04 13.93 17.76
CA ASN A 477 34.12 13.58 16.35
C ASN A 477 32.93 14.17 15.59
N THR A 478 33.31 15.15 14.79
CA THR A 478 32.73 15.72 13.57
C THR A 478 31.41 15.15 13.07
N LEU A 479 30.47 16.08 12.87
CA LEU A 479 29.25 15.96 12.09
C LEU A 479 29.43 15.15 10.79
N GLU A 480 28.74 14.01 10.69
CA GLU A 480 28.31 13.46 9.41
C GLU A 480 26.77 13.45 9.37
N LYS A 481 26.22 14.13 8.36
CA LYS A 481 24.81 14.02 7.98
C LYS A 481 24.55 12.56 7.60
N SER A 482 23.76 11.82 8.38
CA SER A 482 23.27 10.51 7.97
C SER A 482 22.32 10.72 6.78
N LYS A 483 22.76 10.37 5.58
CA LYS A 483 21.90 10.23 4.41
C LYS A 483 20.86 9.15 4.72
N GLU A 484 19.57 9.44 4.50
CA GLU A 484 18.53 8.42 4.52
C GLU A 484 18.85 7.34 3.49
N THR A 485 18.81 6.06 3.90
CA THR A 485 18.99 4.93 2.99
C THR A 485 17.71 4.70 2.19
N PRO A 486 17.80 4.50 0.86
CA PRO A 486 16.64 4.22 0.02
C PRO A 486 15.91 2.91 0.41
N ASN A 487 14.56 2.93 0.43
CA ASN A 487 13.74 1.75 0.77
C ASN A 487 13.56 0.80 -0.42
N HIS A 488 14.52 -0.10 -0.61
CA HIS A 488 14.49 -1.14 -1.65
C HIS A 488 13.45 -2.24 -1.39
N LEU A 489 12.83 -2.78 -2.44
CA LEU A 489 12.02 -4.00 -2.32
C LEU A 489 12.87 -5.19 -2.75
N VAL A 490 13.15 -6.09 -1.81
CA VAL A 490 13.94 -7.30 -2.07
C VAL A 490 13.07 -8.53 -1.82
N THR A 491 13.15 -9.52 -2.72
CA THR A 491 12.42 -10.79 -2.59
C THR A 491 13.33 -11.96 -2.95
N ILE A 492 13.10 -13.12 -2.35
CA ILE A 492 13.80 -14.36 -2.70
C ILE A 492 12.81 -15.29 -3.36
N GLU A 493 13.10 -15.76 -4.57
CA GLU A 493 12.35 -16.79 -5.29
C GLU A 493 13.13 -18.10 -5.29
N VAL A 494 12.53 -19.16 -4.76
CA VAL A 494 13.09 -20.52 -4.81
C VAL A 494 12.72 -21.15 -6.14
N LEU A 495 13.73 -21.63 -6.88
CA LEU A 495 13.53 -22.19 -8.22
C LEU A 495 13.09 -23.66 -8.13
N ALA A 496 12.03 -24.01 -8.85
CA ALA A 496 11.57 -25.39 -8.93
C ALA A 496 12.55 -26.20 -9.80
N ASN A 497 13.22 -27.20 -9.20
CA ASN A 497 14.20 -28.12 -9.82
C ASN A 497 13.99 -28.31 -11.33
N GLY A 498 14.71 -27.52 -12.12
CA GLY A 498 14.49 -27.43 -13.56
C GLY A 498 15.54 -26.56 -14.24
N MET A 499 16.64 -27.22 -14.63
CA MET A 499 17.56 -26.80 -15.69
C MET A 499 18.52 -25.62 -15.42
N GLN A 500 19.50 -25.83 -14.55
CA GLN A 500 20.94 -25.55 -14.77
C GLN A 500 21.66 -25.87 -13.45
N ASP A 501 22.65 -26.75 -13.50
CA ASP A 501 23.35 -27.25 -12.30
C ASP A 501 23.86 -26.07 -11.44
N GLU A 502 23.43 -26.04 -10.16
CA GLU A 502 23.91 -25.20 -9.04
C GLU A 502 23.12 -23.93 -8.68
N GLU A 503 22.24 -23.37 -9.52
CA GLU A 503 21.37 -22.22 -9.13
C GLU A 503 20.09 -22.72 -8.43
N LEU A 504 19.87 -22.30 -7.18
CA LEU A 504 18.76 -22.82 -6.34
C LEU A 504 17.69 -21.77 -6.01
N ALA A 505 18.05 -20.50 -5.96
CA ALA A 505 17.14 -19.39 -5.71
C ALA A 505 17.64 -18.10 -6.36
N ARG A 506 16.78 -17.09 -6.44
CA ARG A 506 17.12 -15.74 -6.92
C ARG A 506 16.70 -14.70 -5.90
N ILE A 507 17.61 -13.81 -5.55
CA ILE A 507 17.31 -12.60 -4.77
C ILE A 507 16.99 -11.49 -5.77
N HIS A 508 15.70 -11.21 -5.98
CA HIS A 508 15.24 -10.10 -6.81
C HIS A 508 15.27 -8.81 -6.01
N MET A 509 15.80 -7.74 -6.59
CA MET A 509 15.96 -6.45 -5.96
C MET A 509 15.39 -5.37 -6.85
N MET A 510 14.45 -4.58 -6.31
CA MET A 510 13.93 -3.39 -6.94
C MET A 510 14.58 -2.15 -6.30
N ASP A 511 15.31 -1.42 -7.13
CA ASP A 511 15.97 -0.18 -6.72
C ASP A 511 14.93 0.90 -6.39
N ALA A 512 14.96 1.45 -5.17
CA ALA A 512 14.05 2.52 -4.75
C ALA A 512 14.32 3.85 -5.45
N VAL A 513 15.57 4.06 -5.89
CA VAL A 513 16.10 5.26 -6.56
C VAL A 513 15.92 5.15 -8.07
N THR A 514 16.44 4.10 -8.72
CA THR A 514 16.37 3.98 -10.19
C THR A 514 15.11 3.30 -10.70
N LYS A 515 14.40 2.56 -9.85
CA LYS A 515 13.25 1.70 -10.20
C LYS A 515 13.62 0.52 -11.11
N ASP A 516 14.91 0.23 -11.27
CA ASP A 516 15.37 -0.96 -12.00
C ASP A 516 15.21 -2.22 -11.15
N ILE A 517 15.07 -3.36 -11.82
CA ILE A 517 14.96 -4.68 -11.18
C ILE A 517 16.18 -5.50 -11.61
N ASN A 518 16.98 -5.91 -10.64
CA ASN A 518 18.12 -6.81 -10.82
C ASN A 518 17.92 -8.06 -9.96
N TYR A 519 18.71 -9.10 -10.19
CA TYR A 519 18.68 -10.28 -9.34
C TYR A 519 20.07 -10.87 -9.11
N LEU A 520 20.26 -11.45 -7.94
CA LEU A 520 21.42 -12.28 -7.61
C LEU A 520 21.01 -13.75 -7.61
N SER A 521 21.80 -14.56 -8.28
CA SER A 521 21.66 -16.02 -8.22
C SER A 521 22.25 -16.56 -6.92
N VAL A 522 21.48 -17.41 -6.23
CA VAL A 522 21.90 -18.16 -5.05
C VAL A 522 22.39 -19.53 -5.51
N TRP A 523 23.65 -19.83 -5.21
CA TRP A 523 24.37 -21.03 -5.63
C TRP A 523 24.60 -21.99 -4.47
N ASN A 524 24.82 -23.27 -4.80
CA ASN A 524 25.26 -24.29 -3.85
C ASN A 524 26.35 -25.16 -4.50
N GLN A 525 27.60 -24.99 -4.05
CA GLN A 525 28.76 -25.63 -4.66
C GLN A 525 28.98 -27.04 -4.08
N ASP A 526 28.87 -27.19 -2.77
CA ASP A 526 28.84 -28.47 -2.06
C ASP A 526 27.39 -28.95 -1.87
N LYS A 527 26.96 -29.78 -2.81
CA LYS A 527 25.62 -30.41 -2.82
C LYS A 527 25.34 -31.30 -1.60
N THR A 528 26.35 -31.64 -0.80
CA THR A 528 26.19 -32.41 0.44
C THR A 528 26.00 -31.54 1.67
N ASN A 529 26.30 -30.24 1.58
CA ASN A 529 26.15 -29.27 2.64
C ASN A 529 24.99 -28.31 2.34
N ARG A 530 23.94 -28.38 3.15
CA ARG A 530 22.77 -27.49 3.04
C ARG A 530 23.09 -26.03 3.39
N ASP A 531 24.16 -25.81 4.16
CA ASP A 531 24.57 -24.48 4.61
C ASP A 531 25.49 -23.78 3.60
N ASP A 532 25.89 -24.47 2.53
CA ASP A 532 26.74 -23.93 1.47
C ASP A 532 25.91 -23.13 0.44
N LEU A 533 25.04 -22.23 0.90
CA LEU A 533 24.29 -21.32 0.04
C LEU A 533 25.03 -19.99 -0.05
N TYR A 534 25.34 -19.49 -1.25
CA TYR A 534 26.03 -18.21 -1.41
C TYR A 534 25.55 -17.42 -2.63
N VAL A 535 25.80 -16.11 -2.61
CA VAL A 535 25.65 -15.21 -3.76
C VAL A 535 27.01 -14.65 -4.15
N SER A 536 27.17 -14.25 -5.41
CA SER A 536 28.40 -13.61 -5.89
C SER A 536 28.20 -12.10 -5.98
N LEU A 537 28.72 -11.36 -5.01
CA LEU A 537 28.55 -9.91 -4.87
C LEU A 537 29.82 -9.17 -5.28
N MET A 538 29.67 -7.98 -5.87
CA MET A 538 30.78 -7.08 -6.17
C MET A 538 31.01 -6.16 -4.96
N GLU A 539 32.11 -6.36 -4.24
CA GLU A 539 32.42 -5.53 -3.09
C GLU A 539 32.94 -4.14 -3.49
N LYS A 540 32.91 -3.22 -2.52
CA LYS A 540 33.46 -1.86 -2.64
C LYS A 540 34.91 -1.82 -3.14
N ASN A 541 35.70 -2.86 -2.87
CA ASN A 541 37.10 -2.98 -3.29
C ASN A 541 37.26 -3.26 -4.80
N GLY A 542 36.17 -3.58 -5.52
CA GLY A 542 36.19 -3.91 -6.95
C GLY A 542 36.40 -5.39 -7.27
N ASN A 543 36.42 -6.27 -6.27
CA ASN A 543 36.50 -7.71 -6.45
C ASN A 543 35.11 -8.34 -6.32
N ARG A 544 34.88 -9.40 -7.08
CA ARG A 544 33.69 -10.24 -6.96
C ARG A 544 33.97 -11.37 -5.99
N GLU A 545 33.24 -11.42 -4.88
CA GLU A 545 33.43 -12.37 -3.79
C GLU A 545 32.16 -13.20 -3.54
N ASN A 546 32.34 -14.44 -3.05
CA ASN A 546 31.22 -15.30 -2.68
C ASN A 546 30.82 -14.98 -1.23
N VAL A 547 29.62 -14.43 -1.06
CA VAL A 547 29.05 -14.10 0.25
C VAL A 547 28.00 -15.16 0.58
N TYR A 548 28.22 -15.90 1.67
CA TYR A 548 27.27 -16.91 2.11
C TYR A 548 25.95 -16.27 2.56
N LEU A 549 24.85 -16.96 2.26
CA LEU A 549 23.50 -16.46 2.42
C LEU A 549 23.11 -16.29 3.90
N ASP A 550 23.74 -17.02 4.81
CA ASP A 550 23.61 -16.84 6.27
C ASP A 550 24.28 -15.56 6.80
N ASN A 551 25.28 -15.04 6.08
CA ASN A 551 25.85 -13.71 6.34
C ASN A 551 24.99 -12.58 5.78
N ILE A 552 24.02 -12.91 4.91
CA ILE A 552 23.09 -11.94 4.31
C ILE A 552 21.74 -11.99 5.01
N LEU A 553 21.20 -13.17 5.28
CA LEU A 553 19.89 -13.39 5.88
C LEU A 553 20.03 -13.75 7.35
N LYS A 554 19.14 -13.24 8.19
CA LYS A 554 19.02 -13.68 9.57
C LYS A 554 18.49 -15.12 9.64
N PRO A 555 18.79 -15.86 10.73
CA PRO A 555 18.46 -17.28 10.87
C PRO A 555 17.00 -17.61 10.53
N ASP A 556 16.04 -16.81 11.02
CA ASP A 556 14.60 -17.05 10.83
C ASP A 556 14.16 -17.09 9.36
N LEU A 557 14.71 -16.21 8.52
CA LEU A 557 14.39 -16.19 7.09
C LEU A 557 15.26 -17.19 6.33
N TYR A 558 16.54 -17.31 6.71
CA TYR A 558 17.48 -18.27 6.15
C TYR A 558 16.95 -19.71 6.23
N GLU A 559 16.48 -20.15 7.40
CA GLU A 559 15.94 -21.50 7.59
C GLU A 559 14.69 -21.77 6.73
N LYS A 560 13.82 -20.76 6.55
CA LYS A 560 12.62 -20.88 5.70
C LYS A 560 12.96 -21.01 4.23
N VAL A 561 13.94 -20.23 3.76
CA VAL A 561 14.47 -20.29 2.40
C VAL A 561 15.13 -21.65 2.17
N GLN A 562 16.00 -22.07 3.08
CA GLN A 562 16.69 -23.37 3.02
C GLN A 562 15.71 -24.55 3.03
N SER A 563 14.70 -24.53 3.90
CA SER A 563 13.63 -25.55 3.94
C SER A 563 12.83 -25.60 2.63
N SER A 564 12.58 -24.43 2.02
CA SER A 564 11.86 -24.36 0.75
C SER A 564 12.70 -24.89 -0.42
N ILE A 565 14.01 -24.60 -0.43
CA ILE A 565 14.97 -25.09 -1.41
C ILE A 565 15.11 -26.62 -1.34
N PHE A 566 15.39 -27.16 -0.15
CA PHE A 566 15.80 -28.58 -0.03
C PHE A 566 14.68 -29.54 0.37
N ASP A 567 13.66 -29.08 1.10
CA ASP A 567 12.56 -29.95 1.55
C ASP A 567 11.28 -29.78 0.70
N GLY A 568 11.21 -28.73 -0.13
CA GLY A 568 9.99 -28.38 -0.88
C GLY A 568 8.79 -28.06 0.01
N ARG A 569 9.04 -27.65 1.26
CA ARG A 569 8.02 -27.30 2.26
C ARG A 569 7.97 -25.77 2.42
N GLY A 570 6.80 -25.17 2.21
CA GLY A 570 6.58 -23.74 2.48
C GLY A 570 6.32 -22.90 1.21
N ASN A 571 6.54 -21.59 1.33
CA ASN A 571 6.36 -20.62 0.24
C ASN A 571 7.56 -20.68 -0.72
N LEU A 572 7.31 -20.57 -2.02
CA LEU A 572 8.38 -20.49 -3.04
C LEU A 572 8.92 -19.06 -3.23
N SER A 573 8.36 -18.09 -2.53
CA SER A 573 8.79 -16.70 -2.59
C SER A 573 8.69 -16.04 -1.21
N PHE A 574 9.69 -15.22 -0.89
CA PHE A 574 9.83 -14.51 0.37
C PHE A 574 10.04 -13.02 0.08
N VAL A 575 9.31 -12.15 0.78
CA VAL A 575 9.66 -10.73 0.85
C VAL A 575 10.72 -10.58 1.93
N VAL A 576 11.81 -9.87 1.61
CA VAL A 576 12.93 -9.62 2.51
C VAL A 576 12.82 -8.20 3.02
N TYR A 577 12.68 -8.04 4.33
CA TYR A 577 12.70 -6.75 4.99
C TYR A 577 14.09 -6.47 5.57
N GLU A 578 14.40 -5.20 5.85
CA GLU A 578 15.67 -4.78 6.48
C GLU A 578 15.94 -5.53 7.80
N LYS A 579 14.87 -5.89 8.53
CA LYS A 579 14.98 -6.68 9.76
C LYS A 579 15.35 -8.14 9.54
N ASP A 580 15.18 -8.68 8.34
CA ASP A 580 15.43 -10.09 8.00
C ASP A 580 16.86 -10.33 7.48
N VAL A 581 17.67 -9.27 7.38
CA VAL A 581 19.02 -9.33 6.81
C VAL A 581 20.08 -8.89 7.81
N ASN A 582 21.27 -9.49 7.69
CA ASN A 582 22.49 -9.12 8.40
C ASN A 582 23.28 -8.02 7.65
N MET A 583 23.02 -7.88 6.35
CA MET A 583 23.59 -6.85 5.46
C MET A 583 22.45 -5.95 4.97
N SER A 584 22.64 -4.62 4.99
CA SER A 584 21.55 -3.70 4.64
C SER A 584 21.06 -3.89 3.20
N LEU A 585 19.75 -3.74 2.95
CA LEU A 585 19.22 -3.93 1.60
C LEU A 585 19.78 -2.88 0.61
N ASP A 586 20.05 -1.66 1.09
CA ASP A 586 20.75 -0.62 0.31
C ASP A 586 22.15 -1.07 -0.10
N GLU A 587 22.90 -1.70 0.80
CA GLU A 587 24.25 -2.17 0.48
C GLU A 587 24.24 -3.30 -0.54
N ILE A 588 23.35 -4.30 -0.39
CA ILE A 588 23.20 -5.40 -1.36
C ILE A 588 22.85 -4.85 -2.74
N VAL A 589 21.92 -3.88 -2.80
CA VAL A 589 21.49 -3.26 -4.07
C VAL A 589 22.62 -2.43 -4.68
N LYS A 590 23.36 -1.67 -3.88
CA LYS A 590 24.50 -0.86 -4.35
C LYS A 590 25.63 -1.74 -4.87
N ASP A 591 25.96 -2.81 -4.18
CA ASP A 591 26.99 -3.76 -4.59
C ASP A 591 26.63 -4.41 -5.93
N GLU A 592 25.37 -4.82 -6.11
CA GLU A 592 24.91 -5.34 -7.40
C GLU A 592 24.96 -4.27 -8.52
N ARG A 593 24.49 -3.05 -8.25
CA ARG A 593 24.54 -1.93 -9.22
C ARG A 593 25.98 -1.63 -9.66
N TYR A 594 26.92 -1.66 -8.72
CA TYR A 594 28.33 -1.44 -9.01
C TYR A 594 28.90 -2.61 -9.82
N GLY A 595 28.55 -3.85 -9.46
CA GLY A 595 28.88 -5.05 -10.23
C GLY A 595 28.46 -4.95 -11.70
N LEU A 596 27.23 -4.53 -11.98
CA LEU A 596 26.74 -4.34 -13.34
C LEU A 596 27.53 -3.29 -14.13
N LEU A 597 27.99 -2.21 -13.48
CA LEU A 597 28.86 -1.20 -14.12
C LEU A 597 30.25 -1.76 -14.45
N VAL A 598 30.82 -2.57 -13.55
CA VAL A 598 32.12 -3.24 -13.75
C VAL A 598 32.01 -4.26 -14.88
N ASP A 599 31.02 -5.15 -14.84
CA ASP A 599 30.79 -6.17 -15.86
C ASP A 599 30.61 -5.53 -17.25
N LYS A 600 29.87 -4.42 -17.31
CA LYS A 600 29.68 -3.64 -18.55
C LYS A 600 30.99 -3.02 -19.05
N ALA A 601 31.85 -2.54 -18.16
CA ALA A 601 33.16 -1.99 -18.52
C ALA A 601 34.14 -3.08 -19.00
N GLU A 602 34.12 -4.26 -18.38
CA GLU A 602 34.99 -5.38 -18.73
C GLU A 602 34.57 -6.10 -20.01
N ALA A 603 33.28 -6.11 -20.33
CA ALA A 603 32.75 -6.79 -21.52
C ALA A 603 33.27 -6.22 -22.85
N GLN A 604 33.96 -5.06 -22.87
CA GLN A 604 34.61 -4.41 -24.04
C GLN A 604 33.77 -4.40 -25.34
N LYS A 605 32.45 -4.44 -25.24
CA LYS A 605 31.52 -4.35 -26.36
C LYS A 605 30.90 -2.95 -26.35
N ASP A 606 31.37 -2.11 -27.25
CA ASP A 606 30.80 -0.87 -27.81
C ASP A 606 29.48 -0.31 -27.21
N TYR A 607 29.45 -0.05 -25.91
CA TYR A 607 28.33 0.62 -25.24
C TYR A 607 28.84 1.89 -24.56
N SER A 608 28.38 3.04 -25.05
CA SER A 608 28.51 4.30 -24.32
C SER A 608 27.72 4.21 -23.01
N PHE A 609 28.33 4.56 -21.89
CA PHE A 609 27.62 4.75 -20.63
C PHE A 609 26.69 5.95 -20.76
N ASN A 610 25.44 5.79 -20.33
CA ASN A 610 24.46 6.88 -20.35
C ASN A 610 24.70 7.84 -19.17
N GLU A 611 24.06 9.02 -19.20
CA GLU A 611 24.26 10.05 -18.17
C GLU A 611 23.94 9.55 -16.76
N LYS A 612 22.90 8.72 -16.60
CA LYS A 612 22.49 8.17 -15.30
C LYS A 612 23.52 7.19 -14.75
N GLU A 613 24.10 6.35 -15.60
CA GLU A 613 25.18 5.41 -15.21
C GLU A 613 26.45 6.17 -14.81
N VAL A 614 26.76 7.27 -15.51
CA VAL A 614 27.89 8.14 -15.20
C VAL A 614 27.66 8.89 -13.88
N GLU A 615 26.44 9.35 -13.60
CA GLU A 615 26.07 9.97 -12.31
C GLU A 615 26.12 8.97 -11.16
N LEU A 616 25.59 7.76 -11.35
CA LEU A 616 25.69 6.66 -10.40
C LEU A 616 27.15 6.31 -10.07
N TYR A 617 28.00 6.18 -11.09
CA TYR A 617 29.42 5.92 -10.86
C TYR A 617 30.11 7.05 -10.09
N LYS A 618 29.74 8.32 -10.34
CA LYS A 618 30.26 9.47 -9.56
C LYS A 618 29.80 9.41 -8.10
N GLU A 619 28.58 8.98 -7.84
CA GLU A 619 28.06 8.77 -6.49
C GLU A 619 28.80 7.63 -5.79
N MET A 620 28.90 6.45 -6.42
CA MET A 620 29.61 5.29 -5.87
C MET A 620 31.09 5.60 -5.56
N LYS A 621 31.76 6.35 -6.44
CA LYS A 621 33.13 6.81 -6.18
C LYS A 621 33.24 7.72 -4.94
N LYS A 622 32.22 8.53 -4.64
CA LYS A 622 32.17 9.33 -3.40
C LYS A 622 31.93 8.46 -2.17
N GLU A 623 31.23 7.35 -2.33
CA GLU A 623 30.93 6.37 -1.27
C GLU A 623 32.04 5.32 -1.07
N GLY A 624 33.17 5.47 -1.78
CA GLY A 624 34.38 4.66 -1.55
C GLY A 624 34.53 3.44 -2.45
N TYR A 625 33.66 3.26 -3.45
CA TYR A 625 33.80 2.17 -4.42
C TYR A 625 35.03 2.36 -5.32
N ALA A 626 35.63 1.23 -5.71
CA ALA A 626 36.84 1.22 -6.52
C ALA A 626 36.64 1.93 -7.89
N PRO A 627 37.71 2.49 -8.47
CA PRO A 627 37.58 3.23 -9.71
C PRO A 627 37.46 2.30 -10.92
N ILE A 628 36.44 2.52 -11.77
CA ILE A 628 36.30 1.84 -13.06
C ILE A 628 37.13 2.59 -14.10
N ALA A 629 38.17 1.93 -14.66
CA ALA A 629 39.16 2.57 -15.52
C ALA A 629 38.56 3.29 -16.74
N PHE A 630 37.59 2.68 -17.41
CA PHE A 630 36.92 3.24 -18.59
C PHE A 630 36.09 4.49 -18.26
N LEU A 631 35.27 4.43 -17.21
CA LEU A 631 34.44 5.56 -16.77
C LEU A 631 35.28 6.74 -16.26
N ASN A 632 36.45 6.49 -15.65
CA ASN A 632 37.38 7.56 -15.30
C ASN A 632 37.95 8.30 -16.52
N GLN A 633 38.19 7.61 -17.65
CA GLN A 633 38.66 8.26 -18.87
C GLN A 633 37.56 9.14 -19.50
N GLN A 634 36.30 8.73 -19.39
CA GLN A 634 35.15 9.49 -19.90
C GLN A 634 34.83 10.75 -19.08
N ILE A 635 35.19 10.77 -17.79
CA ILE A 635 34.90 11.86 -16.85
C ILE A 635 36.06 12.87 -16.72
N GLN A 636 37.26 12.56 -17.23
CA GLN A 636 38.35 13.53 -17.25
C GLN A 636 38.06 14.69 -18.23
N PRO A 637 38.25 15.96 -17.82
CA PRO A 637 38.20 17.08 -18.75
C PRO A 637 39.28 16.86 -19.81
N SER A 638 38.91 16.92 -21.08
CA SER A 638 39.83 16.82 -22.21
C SER A 638 41.01 17.78 -21.99
N LYS A 639 42.19 17.24 -21.69
CA LYS A 639 43.43 18.01 -21.81
C LYS A 639 43.46 18.58 -23.23
N GLU A 640 43.69 19.89 -23.29
CA GLU A 640 43.92 20.66 -24.51
C GLU A 640 44.58 19.78 -25.57
N LYS A 641 43.87 19.53 -26.67
CA LYS A 641 44.56 19.24 -27.92
C LYS A 641 45.37 20.49 -28.20
N GLU A 642 46.66 20.41 -27.91
CA GLU A 642 47.67 21.29 -28.49
C GLU A 642 47.28 21.53 -29.94
N SER A 643 47.06 22.81 -30.28
CA SER A 643 46.86 23.23 -31.65
C SER A 643 48.05 22.72 -32.47
N THR A 644 47.85 21.67 -33.24
CA THR A 644 48.81 21.25 -34.25
C THR A 644 48.99 22.40 -35.23
N MET A 645 50.22 22.61 -35.67
CA MET A 645 50.71 23.72 -36.50
C MET A 645 50.03 23.89 -37.88
N LEU A 646 48.84 23.33 -38.12
CA LEU A 646 48.08 23.50 -39.35
C LEU A 646 47.08 24.68 -39.30
N ASP A 647 46.52 25.01 -38.12
CA ASP A 647 45.49 26.05 -38.02
C ASP A 647 46.07 27.49 -37.97
N LYS A 648 47.36 27.65 -37.66
CA LYS A 648 48.03 28.97 -37.71
C LYS A 648 48.38 29.43 -39.12
N ASP A 649 48.36 28.55 -40.12
CA ASP A 649 48.74 28.88 -41.50
C ASP A 649 47.52 29.19 -42.41
N LEU A 650 46.31 28.80 -41.98
CA LEU A 650 45.06 29.08 -42.71
C LEU A 650 44.45 30.45 -42.38
N SER A 651 44.68 31.00 -41.18
CA SER A 651 44.20 32.34 -40.82
C SER A 651 45.03 33.50 -41.39
N ARG A 652 46.18 33.25 -42.04
CA ARG A 652 46.97 34.30 -42.75
C ARG A 652 46.65 34.44 -44.24
N LYS A 653 45.78 33.61 -44.81
CA LYS A 653 45.44 33.63 -46.25
C LYS A 653 44.07 34.19 -46.62
N TYR A 654 43.26 34.62 -45.65
CA TYR A 654 41.92 35.19 -45.90
C TYR A 654 41.69 36.58 -45.27
N ALA A 655 42.76 37.32 -44.98
CA ALA A 655 42.70 38.74 -44.64
C ALA A 655 43.64 39.56 -45.53
N ALA A 656 43.39 39.52 -46.84
CA ALA A 656 43.88 40.48 -47.82
C ALA A 656 42.68 41.01 -48.62
#